data_AF-A0A2E9MJG6-F1
#
_entry.id   AF-A0A2E9MJG6-F1
#
_cell.length_a   1.000
_cell.length_b   1.000
_cell.length_c   1.000
_cell.angle_alpha   90.00
_cell.angle_beta   90.00
_cell.angle_gamma   90.00
#
_symmetry.space_group_name_H-M   'P 1'
#
loop_
_entity.id
_entity.type
_entity.pdbx_description
1 polymer ?
#
loop_
_entity_poly.entity_id
_entity_poly.type
_entity_poly.pdbx_seq_one_letter_code
_entity_poly.pdbx_strand_id
1 'polypeptide(L)'
;MSELNPKSVAGSLDLFESGRQAASERDQPLAARLRPRTLDEFVGQDHILGHGRLLRRAIQADQISSLLFYGPPGTGKTTLALVIANTTRSYFITINAVLAGVADIRKAIAEAKERRDLHGHRTILFIDEVHRFNKAQQDALLPWVENGTVILIGATTENPYFAVNRPLVSRSRIFQLRSLMEDDLRRIIDQALTDPRGYAEQRVQIDDDAREHLVNVANGDARGVLNALELAAETTPADERGVVRIDLTVAEESIQRRAVLYDKEGDYHFDTISAFIKSMRGSDPDATAYWLARMVYAGEDPRFLFRRMLIFASEDVGLADPHALDVVNTAAEAFDRVGLPEGRFHLAQAALYLATAPKSNSVFAFFDALAAIEQEHDHQVPDHLKDASRDSEGLGHGANYLYPHAFRDHWVAQQYLPSAMHGRVFYEPSDQGRERALGDEVRRRRELQLAAVVDGDDGQILTTSPDNDARDQWLIRAAGEVSSLLADVRQRLFADLIVARHYRILDLDAGSGLLTWEALRRVPEGGVWSRCRDKTSAVAIREMSAQRLSELDRPVVLEGPLPQLGDLLRLREEEDVRFDVVIGRNALTDLHERDSAVRTVVQTMAPGARLRQAETVPHLSQRLCDLVNLDLLDQPDLAQRVLQAEESIYSDGDNPRVTWTADDLRRLWEDAGLGEVEVAVHAYQGRRRLSHAHLGQWFNPGGEMHRTFASYLRRYLDAAELKTVRHFFEEHLIHAEVDWTTSVAFVSGANPG
;
A
#
# COMPACT_ATOMS: atom_id res chain seq x y z
N MET A 1 30.67 70.90 -69.52
CA MET A 1 29.81 70.27 -68.51
C MET A 1 29.09 69.15 -69.22
N SER A 2 29.10 67.88 -68.85
CA SER A 2 29.64 67.15 -67.70
C SER A 2 29.52 65.68 -68.09
N GLU A 3 30.57 64.89 -68.00
CA GLU A 3 30.49 63.43 -67.95
C GLU A 3 31.74 62.94 -67.24
N LEU A 4 31.58 62.22 -66.12
CA LEU A 4 32.47 61.16 -65.65
C LEU A 4 31.84 60.43 -64.45
N ASN A 5 31.53 59.16 -64.74
CA ASN A 5 31.22 57.97 -63.96
C ASN A 5 31.72 57.89 -62.48
N PRO A 6 30.90 57.36 -61.53
CA PRO A 6 31.42 56.77 -60.30
C PRO A 6 31.00 55.29 -60.17
N LYS A 7 31.88 54.38 -60.60
CA LYS A 7 31.98 53.00 -60.07
C LYS A 7 33.15 52.97 -59.09
N SER A 8 32.92 53.00 -57.77
CA SER A 8 33.95 52.56 -56.80
C SER A 8 33.55 52.37 -55.32
N VAL A 9 32.27 52.34 -54.90
CA VAL A 9 31.96 52.29 -53.43
C VAL A 9 31.03 51.15 -52.96
N ALA A 10 30.55 50.27 -53.85
CA ALA A 10 29.66 49.17 -53.46
C ALA A 10 30.36 47.85 -53.05
N GLY A 11 31.69 47.77 -53.11
CA GLY A 11 32.44 46.53 -52.91
C GLY A 11 33.00 46.28 -51.50
N SER A 12 32.96 47.27 -50.59
CA SER A 12 33.61 47.12 -49.27
C SER A 12 32.65 46.75 -48.13
N LEU A 13 31.39 47.18 -48.15
CA LEU A 13 30.43 46.92 -47.07
C LEU A 13 30.01 45.43 -46.98
N ASP A 14 29.84 44.77 -48.12
CA ASP A 14 29.47 43.34 -48.18
C ASP A 14 30.62 42.43 -47.70
N LEU A 15 31.88 42.85 -47.89
CA LEU A 15 33.07 42.10 -47.49
C LEU A 15 33.32 42.11 -45.96
N PHE A 16 32.91 43.18 -45.27
CA PHE A 16 33.05 43.29 -43.81
C PHE A 16 31.92 42.57 -43.06
N GLU A 17 30.70 42.51 -43.61
CA GLU A 17 29.61 41.68 -43.05
C GLU A 17 29.84 40.20 -43.30
N SER A 18 30.24 39.81 -44.52
CA SER A 18 30.63 38.42 -44.81
C SER A 18 31.92 38.01 -44.09
N GLY A 19 32.87 38.93 -43.88
CA GLY A 19 34.04 38.73 -43.01
C GLY A 19 33.69 38.57 -41.52
N ARG A 20 32.69 39.30 -41.00
CA ARG A 20 32.17 39.12 -39.63
C ARG A 20 31.37 37.84 -39.48
N GLN A 21 30.58 37.43 -40.47
CA GLN A 21 29.87 36.15 -40.46
C GLN A 21 30.86 34.98 -40.54
N ALA A 22 31.86 35.05 -41.42
CA ALA A 22 32.90 34.01 -41.52
C ALA A 22 33.81 33.94 -40.28
N ALA A 23 34.10 35.07 -39.63
CA ALA A 23 34.82 35.09 -38.34
C ALA A 23 33.94 34.52 -37.20
N SER A 24 32.66 34.91 -37.15
CA SER A 24 31.67 34.40 -36.18
C SER A 24 31.39 32.90 -36.34
N GLU A 25 31.53 32.32 -37.54
CA GLU A 25 31.43 30.87 -37.77
C GLU A 25 32.69 30.11 -37.34
N ARG A 26 33.87 30.74 -37.37
CA ARG A 26 35.13 30.13 -36.90
C ARG A 26 35.26 30.13 -35.38
N ASP A 27 34.69 31.13 -34.71
CA ASP A 27 34.70 31.28 -33.24
C ASP A 27 33.62 30.45 -32.52
N GLN A 28 32.82 29.66 -33.25
CA GLN A 28 31.84 28.75 -32.64
C GLN A 28 32.52 27.46 -32.15
N PRO A 29 32.03 26.87 -31.03
CA PRO A 29 32.52 25.57 -30.57
C PRO A 29 32.41 24.48 -31.65
N LEU A 30 33.33 23.54 -31.65
CA LEU A 30 33.43 22.44 -32.61
C LEU A 30 32.11 21.66 -32.72
N ALA A 31 31.47 21.39 -31.56
CA ALA A 31 30.18 20.71 -31.50
C ALA A 31 29.03 21.49 -32.20
N ALA A 32 29.14 22.82 -32.32
CA ALA A 32 28.20 23.63 -33.10
C ALA A 32 28.57 23.64 -34.60
N ARG A 33 29.86 23.77 -34.93
CA ARG A 33 30.38 23.76 -36.32
C ARG A 33 30.08 22.46 -37.06
N LEU A 34 30.26 21.33 -36.38
CA LEU A 34 30.07 19.99 -36.92
C LEU A 34 28.63 19.48 -36.85
N ARG A 35 27.63 20.31 -36.48
CA ARG A 35 26.23 19.84 -36.47
C ARG A 35 25.84 19.28 -37.85
N PRO A 36 25.33 18.04 -37.90
CA PRO A 36 24.76 17.44 -39.11
C PRO A 36 23.76 18.38 -39.79
N ARG A 37 23.89 18.53 -41.11
CA ARG A 37 22.95 19.32 -41.92
C ARG A 37 21.88 18.46 -42.59
N THR A 38 22.21 17.19 -42.84
CA THR A 38 21.37 16.21 -43.52
C THR A 38 21.18 14.97 -42.66
N LEU A 39 20.19 14.14 -43.01
CA LEU A 39 19.98 12.85 -42.35
C LEU A 39 21.12 11.85 -42.60
N ASP A 40 21.90 12.04 -43.66
CA ASP A 40 23.04 11.18 -44.01
C ASP A 40 24.30 11.52 -43.19
N GLU A 41 24.42 12.77 -42.73
CA GLU A 41 25.48 13.20 -41.80
C GLU A 41 25.18 12.82 -40.34
N PHE A 42 23.96 12.37 -40.02
CA PHE A 42 23.56 12.10 -38.64
C PHE A 42 24.09 10.72 -38.20
N VAL A 43 25.02 10.72 -37.24
CA VAL A 43 25.63 9.48 -36.72
C VAL A 43 24.79 8.91 -35.57
N GLY A 44 24.54 7.60 -35.63
CA GLY A 44 23.79 6.84 -34.63
C GLY A 44 22.27 6.86 -34.83
N GLN A 45 21.54 6.26 -33.88
CA GLN A 45 20.07 6.17 -33.87
C GLN A 45 19.45 5.37 -35.03
N ASP A 46 20.14 4.37 -35.57
CA ASP A 46 19.66 3.55 -36.71
C ASP A 46 18.31 2.85 -36.46
N HIS A 47 17.95 2.62 -35.19
CA HIS A 47 16.65 2.04 -34.83
C HIS A 47 15.47 2.97 -35.17
N ILE A 48 15.68 4.29 -35.23
CA ILE A 48 14.66 5.29 -35.61
C ILE A 48 14.95 5.99 -36.94
N LEU A 49 16.23 6.14 -37.32
CA LEU A 49 16.67 6.88 -38.51
C LEU A 49 17.34 6.00 -39.59
N GLY A 50 17.44 4.69 -39.39
CA GLY A 50 17.95 3.78 -40.41
C GLY A 50 17.08 3.78 -41.68
N HIS A 51 17.64 3.29 -42.80
CA HIS A 51 16.90 3.17 -44.05
C HIS A 51 15.60 2.39 -43.88
N GLY A 52 14.49 2.95 -44.39
CA GLY A 52 13.15 2.36 -44.28
C GLY A 52 12.42 2.57 -42.94
N ARG A 53 13.07 3.16 -41.91
CA ARG A 53 12.41 3.46 -40.64
C ARG A 53 11.33 4.54 -40.79
N LEU A 54 10.33 4.51 -39.90
CA LEU A 54 9.15 5.37 -39.97
C LEU A 54 9.50 6.86 -39.91
N LEU A 55 10.34 7.25 -38.95
CA LEU A 55 10.72 8.66 -38.76
C LEU A 55 11.47 9.19 -39.98
N ARG A 56 12.48 8.45 -40.48
CA ARG A 56 13.21 8.83 -41.71
C ARG A 56 12.29 8.98 -42.92
N ARG A 57 11.39 8.04 -43.16
CA ARG A 57 10.40 8.12 -44.26
C ARG A 57 9.47 9.32 -44.10
N ALA A 58 9.00 9.61 -42.89
CA ALA A 58 8.13 10.74 -42.62
C ALA A 58 8.83 12.09 -42.85
N ILE A 59 10.11 12.21 -42.47
CA ILE A 59 10.92 13.40 -42.71
C ILE A 59 11.16 13.59 -44.21
N GLN A 60 11.57 12.53 -44.92
CA GLN A 60 11.82 12.58 -46.37
C GLN A 60 10.56 12.88 -47.20
N ALA A 61 9.39 12.43 -46.72
CA ALA A 61 8.10 12.72 -47.36
C ALA A 61 7.48 14.07 -46.96
N ASP A 62 8.12 14.85 -46.07
CA ASP A 62 7.58 16.08 -45.47
C ASP A 62 6.20 15.89 -44.78
N GLN A 63 5.97 14.70 -44.22
CA GLN A 63 4.73 14.29 -43.56
C GLN A 63 4.91 14.13 -42.04
N ILE A 64 5.68 15.02 -41.43
CA ILE A 64 5.89 15.02 -39.98
C ILE A 64 4.67 15.58 -39.23
N SER A 65 4.31 14.90 -38.13
CA SER A 65 3.38 15.38 -37.09
C SER A 65 4.16 15.87 -35.89
N SER A 66 3.50 16.34 -34.82
CA SER A 66 4.19 16.69 -33.58
C SER A 66 5.01 15.52 -33.03
N LEU A 67 6.23 15.81 -32.56
CA LEU A 67 7.23 14.86 -32.09
C LEU A 67 7.69 15.23 -30.68
N LEU A 68 7.98 14.21 -29.88
CA LEU A 68 8.70 14.35 -28.61
C LEU A 68 9.94 13.45 -28.65
N PHE A 69 11.10 14.07 -28.59
CA PHE A 69 12.39 13.40 -28.48
C PHE A 69 12.80 13.32 -27.02
N TYR A 70 13.12 12.12 -26.56
CA TYR A 70 13.67 11.93 -25.22
C TYR A 70 14.89 11.03 -25.24
N GLY A 71 15.83 11.28 -24.33
CA GLY A 71 17.04 10.48 -24.18
C GLY A 71 18.21 11.28 -23.62
N PRO A 72 19.37 10.65 -23.42
CA PRO A 72 20.54 11.24 -22.79
C PRO A 72 21.04 12.55 -23.43
N PRO A 73 21.75 13.43 -22.70
CA PRO A 73 22.47 14.55 -23.32
C PRO A 73 23.43 14.02 -24.38
N GLY A 74 23.77 14.87 -25.37
CA GLY A 74 24.73 14.46 -26.39
C GLY A 74 24.22 13.53 -27.49
N THR A 75 23.04 12.93 -27.36
CA THR A 75 22.49 11.98 -28.34
C THR A 75 21.96 12.61 -29.64
N GLY A 76 21.95 13.94 -29.73
CA GLY A 76 21.60 14.67 -30.95
C GLY A 76 20.14 15.13 -31.06
N LYS A 77 19.38 15.24 -29.96
CA LYS A 77 17.98 15.72 -29.95
C LYS A 77 17.79 17.08 -30.67
N THR A 78 18.52 18.10 -30.23
CA THR A 78 18.49 19.45 -30.81
C THR A 78 18.95 19.45 -32.27
N THR A 79 19.99 18.68 -32.57
CA THR A 79 20.52 18.50 -33.92
C THR A 79 19.48 17.86 -34.84
N LEU A 80 18.79 16.81 -34.39
CA LEU A 80 17.79 16.11 -35.17
C LEU A 80 16.60 17.04 -35.50
N ALA A 81 16.15 17.85 -34.53
CA ALA A 81 15.13 18.86 -34.80
C ALA A 81 15.55 19.85 -35.90
N LEU A 82 16.82 20.27 -35.89
CA LEU A 82 17.36 21.17 -36.92
C LEU A 82 17.49 20.48 -38.29
N VAL A 83 17.93 19.21 -38.34
CA VAL A 83 17.98 18.43 -39.58
C VAL A 83 16.58 18.25 -40.18
N ILE A 84 15.58 17.99 -39.33
CA ILE A 84 14.18 17.91 -39.75
C ILE A 84 13.73 19.25 -40.35
N ALA A 85 14.05 20.36 -39.69
CA ALA A 85 13.73 21.69 -40.19
C ALA A 85 14.38 21.97 -41.55
N ASN A 86 15.65 21.61 -41.74
CA ASN A 86 16.37 21.81 -43.00
C ASN A 86 15.87 20.89 -44.13
N THR A 87 15.33 19.71 -43.79
CA THR A 87 14.83 18.74 -44.78
C THR A 87 13.39 19.02 -45.18
N THR A 88 12.60 19.67 -44.32
CA THR A 88 11.18 19.97 -44.54
C THR A 88 10.97 21.40 -45.07
N ARG A 89 9.84 21.66 -45.73
CA ARG A 89 9.50 23.02 -46.21
C ARG A 89 8.81 23.86 -45.14
N SER A 90 9.30 23.78 -43.90
CA SER A 90 8.70 24.44 -42.74
C SER A 90 9.60 25.53 -42.19
N TYR A 91 9.00 26.63 -41.73
CA TYR A 91 9.71 27.63 -40.97
C TYR A 91 10.02 27.12 -39.57
N PHE A 92 11.18 27.46 -39.01
CA PHE A 92 11.65 26.93 -37.74
C PHE A 92 11.75 28.02 -36.68
N ILE A 93 11.04 27.83 -35.56
CA ILE A 93 11.10 28.71 -34.39
C ILE A 93 11.64 27.89 -33.23
N THR A 94 12.60 28.45 -32.49
CA THR A 94 13.16 27.82 -31.29
C THR A 94 12.76 28.58 -30.03
N ILE A 95 12.39 27.83 -29.00
CA ILE A 95 12.15 28.33 -27.65
C ILE A 95 12.97 27.50 -26.68
N ASN A 96 13.72 28.17 -25.80
CA ASN A 96 14.37 27.51 -24.68
C ASN A 96 13.42 27.53 -23.46
N ALA A 97 12.98 26.36 -23.00
CA ALA A 97 12.00 26.25 -21.93
C ALA A 97 12.45 26.81 -20.57
N VAL A 98 13.75 26.94 -20.35
CA VAL A 98 14.33 27.46 -19.09
C VAL A 98 14.10 28.97 -18.95
N LEU A 99 14.17 29.71 -20.05
CA LEU A 99 14.11 31.18 -20.06
C LEU A 99 12.75 31.71 -20.52
N ALA A 100 11.95 30.88 -21.18
CA ALA A 100 10.72 31.32 -21.84
C ALA A 100 9.49 31.30 -20.94
N GLY A 101 8.75 32.41 -20.93
CA GLY A 101 7.45 32.53 -20.30
C GLY A 101 6.28 32.26 -21.28
N VAL A 102 5.05 32.41 -20.78
CA VAL A 102 3.83 32.30 -21.62
C VAL A 102 3.78 33.39 -22.71
N ALA A 103 4.40 34.55 -22.48
CA ALA A 103 4.47 35.64 -23.44
C ALA A 103 5.30 35.26 -24.69
N ASP A 104 6.43 34.58 -24.50
CA ASP A 104 7.31 34.13 -25.59
C ASP A 104 6.62 33.07 -26.46
N ILE A 105 5.88 32.16 -25.81
CA ILE A 105 5.04 31.18 -26.52
C ILE A 105 4.02 31.91 -27.40
N ARG A 106 3.28 32.88 -26.85
CA ARG A 106 2.27 33.64 -27.62
C ARG A 106 2.89 34.39 -28.80
N LYS A 107 4.09 34.96 -28.62
CA LYS A 107 4.83 35.64 -29.69
C LYS A 107 5.21 34.67 -30.82
N ALA A 108 5.76 33.51 -30.49
CA ALA A 108 6.10 32.47 -31.46
C ALA A 108 4.87 31.97 -32.23
N ILE A 109 3.74 31.80 -31.54
CA ILE A 109 2.47 31.42 -32.19
C ILE A 109 1.94 32.52 -33.11
N ALA A 110 2.05 33.80 -32.73
CA ALA A 110 1.64 34.91 -33.58
C ALA A 110 2.47 34.95 -34.88
N GLU A 111 3.79 34.77 -34.78
CA GLU A 111 4.68 34.68 -35.96
C GLU A 111 4.33 33.46 -36.83
N ALA A 112 4.05 32.31 -36.22
CA ALA A 112 3.65 31.11 -36.95
C ALA A 112 2.34 31.30 -37.73
N LYS A 113 1.36 32.01 -37.14
CA LYS A 113 0.09 32.33 -37.80
C LYS A 113 0.28 33.28 -38.98
N GLU A 114 1.00 34.38 -38.76
CA GLU A 114 1.26 35.37 -39.81
C GLU A 114 1.92 34.72 -41.03
N ARG A 115 2.91 33.85 -40.82
CA ARG A 115 3.56 33.12 -41.92
C ARG A 115 2.65 32.12 -42.62
N ARG A 116 1.79 31.44 -41.87
CA ARG A 116 0.81 30.51 -42.44
C ARG A 116 -0.21 31.27 -43.30
N ASP A 117 -0.69 32.42 -42.82
CA ASP A 117 -1.73 33.21 -43.50
C ASP A 117 -1.18 33.97 -44.73
N LEU A 118 0.03 34.53 -44.63
CA LEU A 118 0.63 35.32 -45.72
C LEU A 118 1.38 34.47 -46.76
N HIS A 119 1.99 33.36 -46.35
CA HIS A 119 2.92 32.61 -47.20
C HIS A 119 2.57 31.12 -47.34
N GLY A 120 1.55 30.63 -46.64
CA GLY A 120 1.16 29.22 -46.67
C GLY A 120 2.21 28.26 -46.09
N HIS A 121 3.20 28.77 -45.37
CA HIS A 121 4.28 27.95 -44.80
C HIS A 121 3.85 27.31 -43.48
N ARG A 122 4.16 26.01 -43.33
CA ARG A 122 4.04 25.30 -42.05
C ARG A 122 5.14 25.79 -41.12
N THR A 123 4.89 25.79 -39.81
CA THR A 123 5.87 26.19 -38.81
C THR A 123 6.16 25.03 -37.86
N ILE A 124 7.44 24.71 -37.67
CA ILE A 124 7.93 23.82 -36.63
C ILE A 124 8.31 24.68 -35.43
N LEU A 125 7.69 24.39 -34.29
CA LEU A 125 8.02 25.00 -33.01
C LEU A 125 8.88 24.01 -32.21
N PHE A 126 10.16 24.29 -32.11
CA PHE A 126 11.09 23.50 -31.31
C PHE A 126 11.17 24.05 -29.88
N ILE A 127 10.97 23.17 -28.90
CA ILE A 127 11.08 23.48 -27.49
C ILE A 127 12.12 22.56 -26.87
N ASP A 128 13.27 23.12 -26.51
CA ASP A 128 14.31 22.39 -25.79
C ASP A 128 13.99 22.33 -24.30
N GLU A 129 14.35 21.23 -23.65
CA GLU A 129 14.08 20.98 -22.22
C GLU A 129 12.60 21.15 -21.84
N VAL A 130 11.67 20.61 -22.65
CA VAL A 130 10.21 20.82 -22.51
C VAL A 130 9.66 20.44 -21.13
N HIS A 131 10.34 19.55 -20.39
CA HIS A 131 10.00 19.19 -19.00
C HIS A 131 10.10 20.37 -18.01
N ARG A 132 10.80 21.46 -18.36
CA ARG A 132 10.92 22.66 -17.53
C ARG A 132 9.68 23.56 -17.57
N PHE A 133 8.81 23.38 -18.55
CA PHE A 133 7.54 24.08 -18.60
C PHE A 133 6.57 23.56 -17.55
N ASN A 134 5.97 24.48 -16.79
CA ASN A 134 4.87 24.14 -15.91
C ASN A 134 3.61 23.77 -16.70
N LYS A 135 2.63 23.20 -16.01
CA LYS A 135 1.37 22.74 -16.63
C LYS A 135 0.66 23.83 -17.44
N ALA A 136 0.62 25.07 -16.94
CA ALA A 136 -0.04 26.19 -17.63
C ALA A 136 0.64 26.58 -18.95
N GLN A 137 1.99 26.53 -18.99
CA GLN A 137 2.76 26.77 -20.21
C GLN A 137 2.53 25.67 -21.25
N GLN A 138 2.45 24.41 -20.81
CA GLN A 138 2.15 23.27 -21.69
C GLN A 138 0.71 23.33 -22.22
N ASP A 139 -0.26 23.65 -21.37
CA ASP A 139 -1.67 23.79 -21.76
C ASP A 139 -1.87 24.93 -22.78
N ALA A 140 -1.06 25.99 -22.71
CA ALA A 140 -1.11 27.10 -23.66
C ALA A 140 -0.72 26.71 -25.10
N LEU A 141 -0.01 25.58 -25.30
CA LEU A 141 0.39 25.08 -26.62
C LEU A 141 -0.72 24.26 -27.29
N LEU A 142 -1.61 23.63 -26.52
CA LEU A 142 -2.57 22.63 -27.01
C LEU A 142 -3.43 23.11 -28.20
N PRO A 143 -4.09 24.28 -28.14
CA PRO A 143 -4.98 24.70 -29.23
C PRO A 143 -4.25 24.85 -30.58
N TRP A 144 -2.97 25.20 -30.53
CA TRP A 144 -2.14 25.50 -31.70
C TRP A 144 -1.50 24.25 -32.32
N VAL A 145 -1.32 23.22 -31.50
CA VAL A 145 -0.94 21.88 -31.97
C VAL A 145 -2.16 21.19 -32.60
N GLU A 146 -3.34 21.31 -31.99
CA GLU A 146 -4.58 20.67 -32.46
C GLU A 146 -5.06 21.21 -33.82
N ASN A 147 -5.01 22.53 -34.02
CA ASN A 147 -5.44 23.16 -35.28
C ASN A 147 -4.33 23.20 -36.35
N GLY A 148 -3.16 22.61 -36.04
CA GLY A 148 -2.01 22.55 -36.93
C GLY A 148 -1.35 23.90 -37.24
N THR A 149 -1.55 24.94 -36.42
CA THR A 149 -0.78 26.20 -36.55
C THR A 149 0.71 25.94 -36.40
N VAL A 150 1.10 25.07 -35.46
CA VAL A 150 2.49 24.63 -35.28
C VAL A 150 2.60 23.11 -35.23
N ILE A 151 3.71 22.61 -35.74
CA ILE A 151 4.18 21.24 -35.51
C ILE A 151 5.15 21.32 -34.33
N LEU A 152 4.76 20.75 -33.20
CA LEU A 152 5.59 20.78 -32.00
C LEU A 152 6.72 19.74 -32.11
N ILE A 153 7.96 20.15 -31.91
CA ILE A 153 9.08 19.24 -31.62
C ILE A 153 9.61 19.56 -30.22
N GLY A 154 9.26 18.74 -29.25
CA GLY A 154 9.80 18.87 -27.89
C GLY A 154 11.01 17.96 -27.67
N ALA A 155 12.06 18.47 -27.03
CA ALA A 155 13.19 17.67 -26.57
C ALA A 155 13.26 17.66 -25.04
N THR A 156 13.58 16.51 -24.45
CA THR A 156 13.75 16.35 -23.00
C THR A 156 14.78 15.25 -22.70
N THR A 157 15.46 15.36 -21.56
CA THR A 157 16.24 14.25 -20.98
C THR A 157 15.36 13.33 -20.14
N GLU A 158 14.31 13.87 -19.54
CA GLU A 158 13.35 13.12 -18.73
C GLU A 158 12.33 12.34 -19.57
N ASN A 159 11.74 11.29 -19.00
CA ASN A 159 10.69 10.50 -19.64
C ASN A 159 9.43 11.35 -19.89
N PRO A 160 8.99 11.52 -21.16
CA PRO A 160 7.87 12.39 -21.51
C PRO A 160 6.53 12.03 -20.85
N TYR A 161 6.31 10.76 -20.50
CA TYR A 161 5.06 10.33 -19.86
C TYR A 161 4.86 10.91 -18.45
N PHE A 162 5.94 11.37 -17.81
CA PHE A 162 5.92 12.00 -16.49
C PHE A 162 6.11 13.53 -16.57
N ALA A 163 7.02 13.97 -17.45
CA ALA A 163 7.41 15.38 -17.57
C ALA A 163 6.46 16.24 -18.42
N VAL A 164 5.71 15.63 -19.34
CA VAL A 164 4.81 16.33 -20.27
C VAL A 164 3.36 15.95 -19.97
N ASN A 165 2.45 16.91 -20.05
CA ASN A 165 1.04 16.71 -19.79
C ASN A 165 0.45 15.65 -20.75
N ARG A 166 -0.51 14.86 -20.26
CA ARG A 166 -1.17 13.82 -21.05
C ARG A 166 -1.77 14.35 -22.37
N PRO A 167 -2.35 15.56 -22.44
CA PRO A 167 -2.88 16.10 -23.68
C PRO A 167 -1.83 16.35 -24.79
N LEU A 168 -0.61 16.82 -24.48
CA LEU A 168 0.44 16.98 -25.50
C LEU A 168 1.04 15.64 -25.89
N VAL A 169 1.21 14.73 -24.92
CA VAL A 169 1.68 13.35 -25.17
C VAL A 169 0.74 12.63 -26.14
N SER A 170 -0.57 12.72 -25.95
CA SER A 170 -1.54 12.03 -26.84
C SER A 170 -1.57 12.58 -28.27
N ARG A 171 -1.07 13.79 -28.50
CA ARG A 171 -1.02 14.47 -29.81
C ARG A 171 0.35 14.45 -30.46
N SER A 172 1.33 13.83 -29.81
CA SER A 172 2.72 13.79 -30.27
C SER A 172 3.20 12.36 -30.39
N ARG A 173 4.07 12.10 -31.37
CA ARG A 173 4.77 10.82 -31.46
C ARG A 173 6.06 10.87 -30.64
N ILE A 174 6.22 9.91 -29.75
CA ILE A 174 7.40 9.85 -28.88
C ILE A 174 8.48 8.98 -29.55
N PHE A 175 9.71 9.51 -29.61
CA PHE A 175 10.88 8.80 -30.11
C PHE A 175 12.02 8.86 -29.09
N GLN A 176 12.55 7.69 -28.74
CA GLN A 176 13.69 7.55 -27.84
C GLN A 176 15.00 7.63 -28.63
N LEU A 177 15.86 8.56 -28.24
CA LEU A 177 17.26 8.58 -28.63
C LEU A 177 18.08 7.84 -27.58
N ARG A 178 18.91 6.89 -28.01
CA ARG A 178 19.77 6.08 -27.14
C ARG A 178 21.15 6.72 -27.03
N SER A 179 21.90 6.40 -25.98
CA SER A 179 23.34 6.73 -25.93
C SER A 179 24.05 6.19 -27.18
N LEU A 180 25.01 6.95 -27.68
CA LEU A 180 25.78 6.55 -28.86
C LEU A 180 26.71 5.39 -28.50
N MET A 181 26.88 4.45 -29.43
CA MET A 181 27.82 3.35 -29.24
C MET A 181 29.25 3.85 -29.43
N GLU A 182 30.24 3.13 -28.91
CA GLU A 182 31.65 3.49 -29.09
C GLU A 182 32.03 3.68 -30.56
N ASP A 183 31.53 2.81 -31.45
CA ASP A 183 31.76 2.91 -32.91
C ASP A 183 31.12 4.15 -33.55
N ASP A 184 30.04 4.67 -32.96
CA ASP A 184 29.43 5.94 -33.40
C ASP A 184 30.32 7.12 -32.97
N LEU A 185 30.86 7.09 -31.75
CA LEU A 185 31.77 8.13 -31.25
C LEU A 185 33.10 8.14 -32.02
N ARG A 186 33.67 6.97 -32.32
CA ARG A 186 34.86 6.84 -33.20
C ARG A 186 34.60 7.51 -34.55
N ARG A 187 33.45 7.23 -35.18
CA ARG A 187 33.02 7.87 -36.44
C ARG A 187 32.88 9.39 -36.32
N ILE A 188 32.38 9.90 -35.20
CA ILE A 188 32.25 11.34 -34.95
C ILE A 188 33.62 12.01 -34.81
N ILE A 189 34.58 11.37 -34.11
CA ILE A 189 35.97 11.86 -34.02
C ILE A 189 36.60 11.89 -35.42
N ASP A 190 36.47 10.81 -36.19
CA ASP A 190 37.04 10.74 -37.54
C ASP A 190 36.42 11.78 -38.48
N GLN A 191 35.10 12.01 -38.36
CA GLN A 191 34.42 13.08 -39.07
C GLN A 191 34.94 14.45 -38.64
N ALA A 192 35.18 14.69 -37.35
CA ALA A 192 35.75 15.95 -36.88
C ALA A 192 37.15 16.23 -37.41
N LEU A 193 37.97 15.18 -37.59
CA LEU A 193 39.33 15.30 -38.11
C LEU A 193 39.38 15.48 -39.64
N THR A 194 38.36 15.03 -40.36
CA THR A 194 38.33 15.00 -41.83
C THR A 194 37.40 16.03 -42.48
N ASP A 195 36.41 16.57 -41.74
CA ASP A 195 35.48 17.57 -42.24
C ASP A 195 36.15 18.97 -42.28
N PRO A 196 36.01 19.75 -43.37
CA PRO A 196 36.51 21.13 -43.45
C PRO A 196 35.99 22.06 -42.36
N ARG A 197 34.82 21.76 -41.78
CA ARG A 197 34.24 22.48 -40.64
C ARG A 197 34.90 22.10 -39.31
N GLY A 198 35.65 21.00 -39.26
CA GLY A 198 36.44 20.56 -38.12
C GLY A 198 37.92 20.89 -38.30
N TYR A 199 38.78 19.86 -38.21
CA TYR A 199 40.24 19.98 -38.18
C TYR A 199 40.95 19.51 -39.46
N ALA A 200 40.23 19.31 -40.57
CA ALA A 200 40.81 18.83 -41.83
C ALA A 200 41.98 19.70 -42.34
N GLU A 201 41.93 21.01 -42.09
CA GLU A 201 42.97 21.96 -42.48
C GLU A 201 44.13 22.05 -41.47
N GLN A 202 43.94 21.63 -40.21
CA GLN A 202 44.88 21.85 -39.09
C GLN A 202 45.82 20.66 -38.80
N ARG A 203 45.89 19.63 -39.66
CA ARG A 203 46.78 18.45 -39.52
C ARG A 203 46.83 17.90 -38.08
N VAL A 204 45.67 17.71 -37.47
CA VAL A 204 45.55 17.10 -36.15
C VAL A 204 45.68 15.58 -36.30
N GLN A 205 46.54 14.96 -35.50
CA GLN A 205 46.71 13.51 -35.41
C GLN A 205 46.40 13.05 -33.99
N ILE A 206 45.61 11.99 -33.86
CA ILE A 206 45.27 11.37 -32.58
C ILE A 206 45.85 9.95 -32.54
N ASP A 207 46.55 9.62 -31.46
CA ASP A 207 47.03 8.26 -31.22
C ASP A 207 45.84 7.34 -30.87
N ASP A 208 45.93 6.05 -31.17
CA ASP A 208 44.78 5.13 -31.02
C ASP A 208 44.34 4.99 -29.54
N ASP A 209 45.29 4.98 -28.60
CA ASP A 209 45.01 4.94 -27.15
C ASP A 209 44.35 6.22 -26.64
N ALA A 210 44.76 7.38 -27.16
CA ALA A 210 44.12 8.67 -26.92
C ALA A 210 42.68 8.70 -27.46
N ARG A 211 42.46 8.18 -28.68
CA ARG A 211 41.11 8.06 -29.28
C ARG A 211 40.21 7.19 -28.40
N GLU A 212 40.68 6.01 -28.01
CA GLU A 212 39.93 5.11 -27.13
C GLU A 212 39.64 5.75 -25.78
N HIS A 213 40.60 6.50 -25.21
CA HIS A 213 40.37 7.24 -23.97
C HIS A 213 39.23 8.28 -24.10
N LEU A 214 39.23 9.09 -25.16
CA LEU A 214 38.18 10.07 -25.40
C LEU A 214 36.81 9.41 -25.61
N VAL A 215 36.75 8.29 -26.33
CA VAL A 215 35.51 7.51 -26.55
C VAL A 215 34.97 6.96 -25.23
N ASN A 216 35.84 6.33 -24.43
CA ASN A 216 35.48 5.74 -23.15
C ASN A 216 34.96 6.78 -22.15
N VAL A 217 35.60 7.96 -22.11
CA VAL A 217 35.21 9.03 -21.19
C VAL A 217 33.92 9.71 -21.64
N ALA A 218 33.68 9.84 -22.94
CA ALA A 218 32.48 10.45 -23.47
C ALA A 218 31.21 9.61 -23.23
N ASN A 219 31.33 8.29 -23.06
CA ASN A 219 30.25 7.37 -22.66
C ASN A 219 28.91 7.61 -23.39
N GLY A 220 28.97 7.75 -24.71
CA GLY A 220 27.81 7.97 -25.57
C GLY A 220 27.36 9.43 -25.78
N ASP A 221 28.07 10.43 -25.25
CA ASP A 221 27.84 11.86 -25.47
C ASP A 221 28.73 12.44 -26.60
N ALA A 222 28.13 12.69 -27.78
CA ALA A 222 28.83 13.31 -28.90
C ALA A 222 29.31 14.74 -28.62
N ARG A 223 28.59 15.50 -27.80
CA ARG A 223 28.99 16.87 -27.46
C ARG A 223 30.19 16.84 -26.52
N GLY A 224 30.18 15.92 -25.56
CA GLY A 224 31.29 15.66 -24.65
C GLY A 224 32.57 15.31 -25.40
N VAL A 225 32.52 14.35 -26.32
CA VAL A 225 33.70 13.92 -27.09
C VAL A 225 34.25 15.04 -27.98
N LEU A 226 33.38 15.81 -28.64
CA LEU A 226 33.81 16.91 -29.51
C LEU A 226 34.42 18.07 -28.70
N ASN A 227 33.88 18.39 -27.54
CA ASN A 227 34.46 19.42 -26.67
C ASN A 227 35.82 19.01 -26.11
N ALA A 228 36.00 17.74 -25.75
CA ALA A 228 37.29 17.22 -25.29
C ALA A 228 38.33 17.23 -26.43
N LEU A 229 37.92 16.78 -27.63
CA LEU A 229 38.76 16.85 -28.82
C LEU A 229 39.14 18.29 -29.19
N GLU A 230 38.19 19.22 -29.08
CA GLU A 230 38.43 20.64 -29.34
C GLU A 230 39.46 21.21 -28.36
N LEU A 231 39.28 20.95 -27.06
CA LEU A 231 40.22 21.40 -26.04
C LEU A 231 41.62 20.80 -26.26
N ALA A 232 41.70 19.52 -26.60
CA ALA A 232 42.97 18.85 -26.91
C ALA A 232 43.66 19.49 -28.13
N ALA A 233 42.92 19.72 -29.21
CA ALA A 233 43.46 20.26 -30.46
C ALA A 233 43.86 21.74 -30.34
N GLU A 234 43.14 22.54 -29.55
CA GLU A 234 43.40 23.98 -29.42
C GLU A 234 44.49 24.31 -28.39
N THR A 235 44.68 23.47 -27.38
CA THR A 235 45.68 23.72 -26.31
C THR A 235 47.03 23.05 -26.58
N THR A 236 47.08 22.07 -27.49
CA THR A 236 48.32 21.38 -27.83
C THR A 236 49.10 22.15 -28.89
N PRO A 237 50.35 22.56 -28.62
CA PRO A 237 51.18 23.24 -29.62
C PRO A 237 51.54 22.28 -30.76
N ALA A 238 51.53 22.80 -31.99
CA ALA A 238 51.98 22.05 -33.15
C ALA A 238 53.50 21.77 -33.08
N ASP A 239 53.91 20.62 -33.60
CA ASP A 239 55.33 20.26 -33.72
C ASP A 239 56.06 21.07 -34.80
N GLU A 240 57.36 20.83 -34.98
CA GLU A 240 58.18 21.51 -36.01
C GLU A 240 57.68 21.31 -37.45
N ARG A 241 56.77 20.35 -37.69
CA ARG A 241 56.15 20.05 -38.99
C ARG A 241 54.73 20.62 -39.10
N GLY A 242 54.27 21.36 -38.09
CA GLY A 242 52.93 21.94 -38.02
C GLY A 242 51.84 20.92 -37.74
N VAL A 243 52.16 19.76 -37.15
CA VAL A 243 51.22 18.70 -36.77
C VAL A 243 50.89 18.85 -35.29
N VAL A 244 49.60 18.89 -34.96
CA VAL A 244 49.13 18.82 -33.57
C VAL A 244 48.89 17.35 -33.24
N ARG A 245 49.73 16.78 -32.36
CA ARG A 245 49.61 15.37 -31.96
C ARG A 245 48.95 15.25 -30.59
N ILE A 246 47.81 14.57 -30.55
CA ILE A 246 47.04 14.25 -29.34
C ILE A 246 47.42 12.85 -28.91
N ASP A 247 48.31 12.76 -27.92
CA ASP A 247 48.65 11.51 -27.23
C ASP A 247 47.73 11.26 -26.02
N LEU A 248 47.91 10.12 -25.34
CA LEU A 248 47.07 9.75 -24.20
C LEU A 248 47.12 10.78 -23.07
N THR A 249 48.28 11.38 -22.80
CA THR A 249 48.43 12.38 -21.73
C THR A 249 47.67 13.66 -22.06
N VAL A 250 47.77 14.12 -23.31
CA VAL A 250 46.97 15.25 -23.80
C VAL A 250 45.48 14.95 -23.73
N ALA A 251 45.05 13.75 -24.11
CA ALA A 251 43.65 13.34 -24.00
C ALA A 251 43.16 13.39 -22.54
N GLU A 252 43.94 12.86 -21.59
CA GLU A 252 43.63 12.88 -20.16
C GLU A 252 43.53 14.31 -19.60
N GLU A 253 44.41 15.22 -20.05
CA GLU A 253 44.41 16.63 -19.63
C GLU A 253 43.29 17.46 -20.29
N SER A 254 42.92 17.13 -21.54
CA SER A 254 41.83 17.76 -22.29
C SER A 254 40.45 17.43 -21.75
N ILE A 255 40.39 16.44 -20.86
CA ILE A 255 39.22 16.14 -20.07
C ILE A 255 39.43 16.85 -18.74
N GLN A 256 38.79 18.01 -18.56
CA GLN A 256 38.53 18.49 -17.20
C GLN A 256 37.90 17.31 -16.45
N ARG A 257 38.52 16.83 -15.35
CA ARG A 257 38.00 15.77 -14.47
C ARG A 257 36.53 16.05 -14.13
N ARG A 258 35.64 15.67 -15.03
CA ARG A 258 34.24 15.42 -14.76
C ARG A 258 34.26 14.07 -14.11
N ALA A 259 33.83 14.10 -12.86
CA ALA A 259 33.52 12.96 -12.03
C ALA A 259 33.28 11.70 -12.87
N VAL A 260 34.25 10.78 -12.76
CA VAL A 260 34.24 9.43 -13.30
C VAL A 260 32.82 8.90 -13.41
N LEU A 261 32.35 8.69 -14.63
CA LEU A 261 31.25 7.78 -15.01
C LEU A 261 30.18 7.57 -13.92
N TYR A 262 29.47 8.64 -13.60
CA TYR A 262 28.07 8.55 -13.20
C TYR A 262 27.24 9.00 -14.39
N ASP A 263 26.83 8.03 -15.20
CA ASP A 263 25.80 8.29 -16.18
C ASP A 263 24.49 8.51 -15.43
N LYS A 264 24.19 9.76 -15.03
CA LYS A 264 22.91 10.13 -14.40
C LYS A 264 21.68 9.72 -15.23
N GLU A 265 21.86 9.26 -16.48
CA GLU A 265 20.80 8.96 -17.42
C GLU A 265 20.89 7.53 -18.03
N GLY A 266 21.80 6.68 -17.53
CA GLY A 266 22.02 5.32 -18.03
C GLY A 266 21.66 4.22 -17.03
N ASP A 267 21.44 3.02 -17.57
CA ASP A 267 21.17 1.80 -16.81
C ASP A 267 22.14 1.62 -15.62
N TYR A 268 23.39 2.10 -15.74
CA TYR A 268 24.40 2.03 -14.67
C TYR A 268 24.13 2.93 -13.45
N HIS A 269 23.54 4.12 -13.59
CA HIS A 269 23.08 4.92 -12.43
C HIS A 269 21.93 4.23 -11.72
N PHE A 270 20.98 3.69 -12.49
CA PHE A 270 19.87 2.92 -11.95
C PHE A 270 20.38 1.64 -11.27
N ASP A 271 21.35 0.95 -11.85
CA ASP A 271 21.98 -0.23 -11.27
C ASP A 271 22.75 0.12 -9.98
N THR A 272 23.47 1.24 -9.97
CA THR A 272 24.25 1.66 -8.79
C THR A 272 23.35 2.10 -7.64
N ILE A 273 22.32 2.92 -7.89
CA ILE A 273 21.36 3.28 -6.84
C ILE A 273 20.55 2.06 -6.41
N SER A 274 20.22 1.15 -7.33
CA SER A 274 19.52 -0.10 -7.00
C SER A 274 20.39 -1.01 -6.14
N ALA A 275 21.69 -1.13 -6.45
CA ALA A 275 22.66 -1.86 -5.63
C ALA A 275 22.80 -1.23 -4.24
N PHE A 276 22.85 0.11 -4.14
CA PHE A 276 22.84 0.82 -2.86
C PHE A 276 21.60 0.52 -2.02
N ILE A 277 20.41 0.64 -2.62
CA ILE A 277 19.13 0.33 -1.94
C ILE A 277 19.07 -1.14 -1.54
N LYS A 278 19.44 -2.07 -2.43
CA LYS A 278 19.46 -3.51 -2.13
C LYS A 278 20.48 -3.85 -1.04
N SER A 279 21.60 -3.16 -0.97
CA SER A 279 22.60 -3.34 0.09
C SER A 279 22.06 -2.87 1.44
N MET A 280 21.40 -1.72 1.49
CA MET A 280 20.69 -1.27 2.70
C MET A 280 19.60 -2.26 3.10
N ARG A 281 18.78 -2.74 2.14
CA ARG A 281 17.73 -3.74 2.36
C ARG A 281 18.29 -5.05 2.91
N GLY A 282 19.38 -5.51 2.32
CA GLY A 282 20.14 -6.68 2.75
C GLY A 282 20.89 -6.49 4.07
N SER A 283 20.84 -5.30 4.65
CA SER A 283 21.51 -4.94 5.90
C SER A 283 23.04 -5.15 5.86
N ASP A 284 23.65 -4.85 4.72
CA ASP A 284 25.11 -4.90 4.52
C ASP A 284 25.69 -3.47 4.57
N PRO A 285 26.19 -3.01 5.72
CA PRO A 285 26.70 -1.64 5.87
C PRO A 285 27.97 -1.39 5.05
N ASP A 286 28.79 -2.42 4.80
CA ASP A 286 30.02 -2.30 4.03
C ASP A 286 29.71 -2.08 2.55
N ALA A 287 28.81 -2.89 1.98
CA ALA A 287 28.33 -2.70 0.61
C ALA A 287 27.59 -1.36 0.47
N THR A 288 26.74 -0.99 1.43
CA THR A 288 26.07 0.32 1.44
C THR A 288 27.07 1.48 1.40
N ALA A 289 28.11 1.45 2.25
CA ALA A 289 29.14 2.48 2.27
C ALA A 289 29.91 2.54 0.95
N TYR A 290 30.24 1.37 0.38
CA TYR A 290 30.93 1.28 -0.91
C TYR A 290 30.13 1.89 -2.05
N TRP A 291 28.87 1.50 -2.20
CA TRP A 291 28.00 2.04 -3.25
C TRP A 291 27.80 3.54 -3.06
N LEU A 292 27.50 4.00 -1.84
CA LEU A 292 27.39 5.42 -1.53
C LEU A 292 28.64 6.22 -1.93
N ALA A 293 29.83 5.73 -1.51
CA ALA A 293 31.09 6.38 -1.84
C ALA A 293 31.31 6.46 -3.36
N ARG A 294 30.97 5.39 -4.09
CA ARG A 294 31.01 5.36 -5.55
C ARG A 294 30.10 6.43 -6.16
N MET A 295 28.86 6.57 -5.69
CA MET A 295 27.92 7.61 -6.19
C MET A 295 28.40 9.02 -5.89
N VAL A 296 28.89 9.27 -4.67
CA VAL A 296 29.41 10.59 -4.26
C VAL A 296 30.68 10.96 -5.03
N TYR A 297 31.59 10.00 -5.20
CA TYR A 297 32.82 10.20 -5.97
C TYR A 297 32.52 10.56 -7.44
N ALA A 298 31.48 9.92 -7.98
CA ALA A 298 31.02 10.10 -9.34
C ALA A 298 30.11 11.34 -9.52
N GLY A 299 29.84 12.11 -8.45
CA GLY A 299 29.15 13.40 -8.55
C GLY A 299 27.62 13.31 -8.56
N GLU A 300 27.07 12.24 -8.00
CA GLU A 300 25.62 12.12 -7.77
C GLU A 300 25.12 13.25 -6.86
N ASP A 301 23.90 13.74 -7.11
CA ASP A 301 23.32 14.81 -6.28
C ASP A 301 23.01 14.25 -4.88
N PRO A 302 23.63 14.77 -3.80
CA PRO A 302 23.33 14.33 -2.43
C PRO A 302 21.85 14.42 -2.07
N ARG A 303 21.11 15.40 -2.65
CA ARG A 303 19.66 15.51 -2.42
C ARG A 303 18.89 14.34 -3.04
N PHE A 304 19.35 13.79 -4.16
CA PHE A 304 18.78 12.56 -4.73
C PHE A 304 19.00 11.37 -3.80
N LEU A 305 20.20 11.23 -3.23
CA LEU A 305 20.52 10.16 -2.28
C LEU A 305 19.68 10.25 -1.01
N PHE A 306 19.51 11.45 -0.43
CA PHE A 306 18.62 11.65 0.72
C PHE A 306 17.17 11.33 0.38
N ARG A 307 16.65 11.72 -0.79
CA ARG A 307 15.30 11.34 -1.23
C ARG A 307 15.11 9.82 -1.26
N ARG A 308 16.09 9.08 -1.78
CA ARG A 308 16.05 7.60 -1.84
C ARG A 308 16.11 6.99 -0.44
N MET A 309 16.92 7.55 0.46
CA MET A 309 16.98 7.12 1.86
C MET A 309 15.71 7.44 2.64
N LEU A 310 15.03 8.57 2.37
CA LEU A 310 13.74 8.92 2.99
C LEU A 310 12.64 7.93 2.59
N ILE A 311 12.60 7.54 1.32
CA ILE A 311 11.67 6.50 0.84
C ILE A 311 12.00 5.17 1.52
N PHE A 312 13.27 4.78 1.54
CA PHE A 312 13.73 3.54 2.17
C PHE A 312 13.38 3.48 3.67
N ALA A 313 13.52 4.59 4.40
CA ALA A 313 13.17 4.68 5.80
C ALA A 313 11.70 4.32 6.07
N SER A 314 10.79 4.64 5.14
CA SER A 314 9.37 4.29 5.25
C SER A 314 9.02 2.93 4.63
N GLU A 315 9.68 2.54 3.53
CA GLU A 315 9.40 1.33 2.75
C GLU A 315 9.99 0.06 3.36
N ASP A 316 11.25 0.12 3.78
CA ASP A 316 12.06 -1.05 4.14
C ASP A 316 12.41 -1.11 5.64
N VAL A 317 12.38 0.03 6.34
CA VAL A 317 12.51 0.09 7.81
C VAL A 317 11.14 0.24 8.47
N GLY A 318 10.33 1.18 7.97
CA GLY A 318 8.92 1.32 8.32
C GLY A 318 8.69 1.47 9.82
N LEU A 319 7.76 0.69 10.35
CA LEU A 319 7.39 0.73 11.76
C LEU A 319 8.33 -0.09 12.67
N ALA A 320 9.27 -0.86 12.10
CA ALA A 320 10.26 -1.57 12.92
C ALA A 320 11.20 -0.59 13.62
N ASP A 321 11.50 0.54 12.99
CA ASP A 321 12.11 1.71 13.62
C ASP A 321 11.58 3.03 13.01
N PRO A 322 10.52 3.62 13.60
CA PRO A 322 9.93 4.86 13.10
C PRO A 322 10.88 6.06 13.09
N HIS A 323 11.95 6.04 13.90
CA HIS A 323 12.91 7.14 13.95
C HIS A 323 13.84 7.20 12.73
N ALA A 324 13.87 6.15 11.91
CA ALA A 324 14.68 6.14 10.69
C ALA A 324 14.37 7.32 9.76
N LEU A 325 13.08 7.69 9.63
CA LEU A 325 12.68 8.84 8.81
C LEU A 325 13.24 10.14 9.37
N ASP A 326 13.16 10.35 10.68
CA ASP A 326 13.68 11.54 11.37
C ASP A 326 15.20 11.65 11.25
N VAL A 327 15.92 10.53 11.41
CA VAL A 327 17.38 10.47 11.29
C VAL A 327 17.82 10.90 9.89
N VAL A 328 17.19 10.35 8.85
CA VAL A 328 17.51 10.71 7.46
C VAL A 328 17.14 12.16 7.17
N ASN A 329 15.97 12.63 7.60
CA ASN A 329 15.56 14.02 7.40
C ASN A 329 16.51 15.00 8.10
N THR A 330 16.88 14.73 9.36
CA THR A 330 17.82 15.54 10.13
C THR A 330 19.19 15.58 9.47
N ALA A 331 19.67 14.44 8.94
CA ALA A 331 20.91 14.37 8.19
C ALA A 331 20.85 15.19 6.89
N ALA A 332 19.72 15.18 6.18
CA ALA A 332 19.49 15.98 4.98
C ALA A 332 19.49 17.48 5.29
N GLU A 333 18.81 17.90 6.36
CA GLU A 333 18.80 19.31 6.80
C GLU A 333 20.20 19.78 7.25
N ALA A 334 20.92 18.94 7.99
CA ALA A 334 22.30 19.22 8.38
C ALA A 334 23.19 19.36 7.13
N PHE A 335 23.00 18.48 6.13
CA PHE A 335 23.69 18.57 4.86
C PHE A 335 23.40 19.89 4.14
N ASP A 336 22.16 20.33 4.06
CA ASP A 336 21.81 21.60 3.41
C ASP A 336 22.46 22.82 4.08
N ARG A 337 22.74 22.75 5.40
CA ARG A 337 23.42 23.82 6.15
C ARG A 337 24.94 23.77 6.02
N VAL A 338 25.52 22.57 5.89
CA VAL A 338 26.98 22.36 5.90
C VAL A 338 27.57 22.33 4.50
N GLY A 339 26.93 21.64 3.55
CA GLY A 339 27.44 21.43 2.19
C GLY A 339 28.62 20.45 2.11
N LEU A 340 29.19 20.30 0.92
CA LEU A 340 30.38 19.46 0.69
C LEU A 340 31.67 20.27 0.94
N PRO A 341 32.77 19.63 1.41
CA PRO A 341 32.96 18.18 1.59
C PRO A 341 32.45 17.57 2.90
N GLU A 342 32.26 18.34 3.97
CA GLU A 342 31.91 17.84 5.32
C GLU A 342 30.55 17.14 5.37
N GLY A 343 29.60 17.52 4.50
CA GLY A 343 28.29 16.86 4.37
C GLY A 343 28.36 15.38 4.01
N ARG A 344 29.51 14.86 3.57
CA ARG A 344 29.75 13.41 3.39
C ARG A 344 29.51 12.63 4.69
N PHE A 345 29.77 13.22 5.85
CA PHE A 345 29.50 12.57 7.14
C PHE A 345 27.99 12.36 7.36
N HIS A 346 27.16 13.32 6.96
CA HIS A 346 25.71 13.22 7.10
C HIS A 346 25.12 12.17 6.15
N LEU A 347 25.62 12.08 4.91
CA LEU A 347 25.27 11.01 3.97
C LEU A 347 25.64 9.63 4.55
N ALA A 348 26.87 9.47 5.02
CA ALA A 348 27.35 8.21 5.57
C ALA A 348 26.57 7.79 6.82
N GLN A 349 26.31 8.74 7.74
CA GLN A 349 25.56 8.47 8.96
C GLN A 349 24.14 8.00 8.66
N ALA A 350 23.43 8.67 7.75
CA ALA A 350 22.08 8.27 7.35
C ALA A 350 22.07 6.87 6.72
N ALA A 351 23.00 6.60 5.78
CA ALA A 351 23.05 5.31 5.09
C ALA A 351 23.41 4.14 6.02
N LEU A 352 24.38 4.33 6.92
CA LEU A 352 24.77 3.32 7.90
C LEU A 352 23.68 3.05 8.93
N TYR A 353 22.94 4.09 9.34
CA TYR A 353 21.76 3.92 10.19
C TYR A 353 20.73 3.02 9.52
N LEU A 354 20.35 3.33 8.28
CA LEU A 354 19.37 2.54 7.52
C LEU A 354 19.82 1.11 7.24
N ALA A 355 21.11 0.91 6.93
CA ALA A 355 21.67 -0.41 6.71
C ALA A 355 21.59 -1.27 7.98
N THR A 356 21.81 -0.68 9.15
CA THR A 356 21.82 -1.41 10.44
C THR A 356 20.47 -1.45 11.17
N ALA A 357 19.49 -0.66 10.72
CA ALA A 357 18.14 -0.64 11.29
C ALA A 357 17.39 -1.97 11.05
N PRO A 358 16.49 -2.38 11.97
CA PRO A 358 15.61 -3.53 11.75
C PRO A 358 14.72 -3.28 10.52
N LYS A 359 14.49 -4.32 9.71
CA LYS A 359 13.74 -4.19 8.46
C LYS A 359 12.28 -4.60 8.64
N SER A 360 11.38 -3.80 8.09
CA SER A 360 9.97 -4.13 7.96
C SER A 360 9.35 -3.41 6.78
N ASN A 361 8.64 -4.16 5.96
CA ASN A 361 7.85 -3.68 4.85
C ASN A 361 6.34 -3.67 5.17
N SER A 362 5.95 -3.72 6.44
CA SER A 362 4.54 -3.79 6.86
C SER A 362 3.69 -2.59 6.40
N VAL A 363 4.32 -1.46 6.06
CA VAL A 363 3.69 -0.27 5.47
C VAL A 363 3.07 -0.56 4.09
N PHE A 364 3.50 -1.65 3.42
CA PHE A 364 2.88 -2.11 2.17
C PHE A 364 1.39 -2.46 2.30
N ALA A 365 0.89 -2.61 3.53
CA ALA A 365 -0.53 -2.67 3.87
C ALA A 365 -1.38 -1.64 3.12
N PHE A 366 -0.86 -0.43 2.91
CA PHE A 366 -1.56 0.60 2.14
C PHE A 366 -1.72 0.23 0.65
N PHE A 367 -0.69 -0.34 0.02
CA PHE A 367 -0.75 -0.77 -1.38
C PHE A 367 -1.62 -2.01 -1.54
N ASP A 368 -1.62 -2.92 -0.57
CA ASP A 368 -2.55 -4.06 -0.55
C ASP A 368 -4.01 -3.60 -0.44
N ALA A 369 -4.27 -2.54 0.34
CA ALA A 369 -5.57 -1.91 0.41
C ALA A 369 -5.96 -1.22 -0.92
N LEU A 370 -5.02 -0.57 -1.60
CA LEU A 370 -5.26 -0.01 -2.94
C LEU A 370 -5.63 -1.09 -3.95
N ALA A 371 -4.89 -2.21 -3.97
CA ALA A 371 -5.18 -3.33 -4.86
C ALA A 371 -6.55 -3.96 -4.56
N ALA A 372 -6.94 -4.04 -3.28
CA ALA A 372 -8.26 -4.50 -2.86
C ALA A 372 -9.39 -3.59 -3.37
N ILE A 373 -9.20 -2.26 -3.30
CA ILE A 373 -10.17 -1.27 -3.78
C ILE A 373 -10.34 -1.35 -5.31
N GLU A 374 -9.28 -1.64 -6.06
CA GLU A 374 -9.37 -1.80 -7.53
C GLU A 374 -10.18 -3.04 -7.96
N GLN A 375 -10.25 -4.06 -7.10
CA GLN A 375 -10.93 -5.33 -7.38
C GLN A 375 -12.38 -5.37 -6.91
N GLU A 376 -12.76 -4.58 -5.89
CA GLU A 376 -14.11 -4.58 -5.34
C GLU A 376 -14.99 -3.49 -5.95
N HIS A 377 -16.28 -3.80 -6.10
CA HIS A 377 -17.28 -2.91 -6.69
C HIS A 377 -18.17 -2.22 -5.66
N ASP A 378 -18.14 -2.65 -4.41
CA ASP A 378 -18.92 -2.05 -3.32
C ASP A 378 -18.04 -1.11 -2.51
N HIS A 379 -18.36 0.19 -2.59
CA HIS A 379 -17.52 1.27 -2.06
C HIS A 379 -18.19 2.04 -0.92
N GLN A 380 -19.29 1.53 -0.37
CA GLN A 380 -20.03 2.25 0.66
C GLN A 380 -19.32 2.16 2.01
N VAL A 381 -19.00 3.32 2.57
CA VAL A 381 -18.57 3.46 3.97
C VAL A 381 -19.70 2.93 4.86
N PRO A 382 -19.43 2.10 5.88
CA PRO A 382 -20.45 1.70 6.86
C PRO A 382 -21.18 2.89 7.47
N ASP A 383 -22.50 2.81 7.65
CA ASP A 383 -23.32 3.94 8.10
C ASP A 383 -22.83 4.52 9.44
N HIS A 384 -22.43 3.68 10.39
CA HIS A 384 -21.89 4.10 11.69
C HIS A 384 -20.53 4.80 11.62
N LEU A 385 -19.87 4.84 10.46
CA LEU A 385 -18.61 5.59 10.25
C LEU A 385 -18.80 6.82 9.35
N LYS A 386 -20.00 7.01 8.78
CA LYS A 386 -20.31 8.20 7.97
C LYS A 386 -20.42 9.45 8.84
N ASP A 387 -20.23 10.60 8.21
CA ASP A 387 -20.31 11.90 8.89
C ASP A 387 -21.75 12.22 9.33
N ALA A 388 -22.00 12.17 10.64
CA ALA A 388 -23.28 12.51 11.25
C ALA A 388 -23.69 13.97 10.99
N SER A 389 -22.72 14.90 10.86
CA SER A 389 -23.01 16.33 10.66
C SER A 389 -23.61 16.65 9.29
N ARG A 390 -23.53 15.70 8.34
CA ARG A 390 -24.06 15.81 6.98
C ARG A 390 -25.33 14.98 6.77
N ASP A 391 -25.93 14.43 7.82
CA ASP A 391 -27.15 13.64 7.74
C ASP A 391 -28.41 14.52 7.66
N SER A 392 -28.51 15.35 6.63
CA SER A 392 -29.67 16.24 6.44
C SER A 392 -30.97 15.49 6.10
N GLU A 393 -30.88 14.21 5.71
CA GLU A 393 -32.00 13.39 5.24
C GLU A 393 -32.43 12.29 6.23
N GLY A 394 -31.74 12.12 7.37
CA GLY A 394 -32.08 11.11 8.38
C GLY A 394 -31.78 9.67 7.92
N LEU A 395 -30.71 9.51 7.12
CA LEU A 395 -30.25 8.24 6.56
C LEU A 395 -29.51 7.37 7.59
N GLY A 396 -29.26 7.89 8.80
CA GLY A 396 -28.61 7.15 9.88
C GLY A 396 -27.08 7.22 9.83
N HIS A 397 -26.52 8.27 9.24
CA HIS A 397 -25.06 8.45 9.18
C HIS A 397 -24.49 8.72 10.57
N GLY A 398 -23.42 8.02 10.92
CA GLY A 398 -22.78 8.09 12.23
C GLY A 398 -23.59 7.46 13.37
N ALA A 399 -24.80 6.96 13.10
CA ALA A 399 -25.61 6.30 14.09
C ALA A 399 -24.92 5.01 14.57
N ASN A 400 -24.89 4.79 15.88
CA ASN A 400 -24.22 3.67 16.53
C ASN A 400 -22.68 3.65 16.41
N TYR A 401 -22.04 4.78 16.12
CA TYR A 401 -20.59 4.87 16.23
C TYR A 401 -20.11 4.68 17.67
N LEU A 402 -19.28 3.67 17.89
CA LEU A 402 -18.66 3.39 19.18
C LEU A 402 -17.37 4.20 19.31
N TYR A 403 -17.45 5.34 20.01
CA TYR A 403 -16.31 6.24 20.18
C TYR A 403 -15.22 5.66 21.11
N PRO A 404 -14.04 5.26 20.62
CA PRO A 404 -13.08 4.45 21.38
C PRO A 404 -12.62 5.07 22.71
N HIS A 405 -12.52 6.40 22.82
CA HIS A 405 -12.05 7.05 24.05
C HIS A 405 -13.02 6.93 25.23
N ALA A 406 -14.28 6.58 24.97
CA ALA A 406 -15.29 6.37 26.00
C ALA A 406 -15.26 4.92 26.57
N PHE A 407 -14.36 4.07 26.08
CA PHE A 407 -14.17 2.70 26.52
C PHE A 407 -12.88 2.53 27.31
N ARG A 408 -12.83 1.43 28.07
CA ARG A 408 -11.60 0.99 28.76
C ARG A 408 -10.46 0.83 27.74
N ASP A 409 -9.26 1.23 28.15
CA ASP A 409 -8.05 1.19 27.32
C ASP A 409 -8.13 2.01 26.02
N HIS A 410 -9.11 2.93 25.94
CA HIS A 410 -9.45 3.73 24.77
C HIS A 410 -9.67 2.89 23.49
N TRP A 411 -10.29 1.72 23.65
CA TRP A 411 -10.50 0.77 22.56
C TRP A 411 -11.82 0.00 22.69
N VAL A 412 -12.46 -0.28 21.56
CA VAL A 412 -13.68 -1.10 21.47
C VAL A 412 -13.61 -2.05 20.29
N ALA A 413 -14.14 -3.26 20.47
CA ALA A 413 -14.36 -4.19 19.39
C ALA A 413 -15.52 -3.68 18.50
N GLN A 414 -15.18 -3.01 17.40
CA GLN A 414 -16.13 -2.58 16.37
C GLN A 414 -15.58 -2.92 14.99
N GLN A 415 -16.46 -3.22 14.04
CA GLN A 415 -16.12 -3.33 12.63
C GLN A 415 -15.83 -1.94 12.01
N TYR A 416 -14.66 -1.80 11.38
CA TYR A 416 -14.27 -0.56 10.68
C TYR A 416 -14.21 -0.70 9.15
N LEU A 417 -13.97 -1.91 8.63
CA LEU A 417 -14.00 -2.16 7.19
C LEU A 417 -15.45 -2.37 6.70
N PRO A 418 -15.75 -2.12 5.41
CA PRO A 418 -17.04 -2.46 4.81
C PRO A 418 -17.39 -3.94 4.97
N SER A 419 -18.68 -4.26 4.82
CA SER A 419 -19.15 -5.62 5.04
C SER A 419 -18.59 -6.63 4.03
N ALA A 420 -18.34 -6.19 2.80
CA ALA A 420 -17.67 -7.00 1.77
C ALA A 420 -16.21 -7.35 2.12
N MET A 421 -15.56 -6.53 2.96
CA MET A 421 -14.15 -6.63 3.35
C MET A 421 -13.95 -7.27 4.73
N HIS A 422 -14.98 -7.92 5.30
CA HIS A 422 -14.86 -8.57 6.60
C HIS A 422 -13.72 -9.61 6.62
N GLY A 423 -12.97 -9.62 7.72
CA GLY A 423 -11.87 -10.57 7.93
C GLY A 423 -10.60 -10.28 7.11
N ARG A 424 -10.63 -9.33 6.16
CA ARG A 424 -9.46 -8.97 5.37
C ARG A 424 -8.41 -8.27 6.22
N VAL A 425 -7.16 -8.67 6.06
CA VAL A 425 -6.01 -8.14 6.79
C VAL A 425 -5.11 -7.38 5.83
N PHE A 426 -4.86 -6.11 6.11
CA PHE A 426 -3.90 -5.30 5.35
C PHE A 426 -2.59 -5.13 6.10
N TYR A 427 -2.66 -4.75 7.38
CA TYR A 427 -1.49 -4.51 8.20
C TYR A 427 -1.13 -5.72 9.06
N GLU A 428 0.03 -6.31 8.77
CA GLU A 428 0.62 -7.40 9.55
C GLU A 428 1.97 -6.93 10.12
N PRO A 429 2.04 -6.62 11.43
CA PRO A 429 3.29 -6.19 12.04
C PRO A 429 4.36 -7.27 11.94
N SER A 430 5.59 -6.88 11.57
CA SER A 430 6.72 -7.81 11.57
C SER A 430 7.14 -8.20 12.99
N ASP A 431 7.99 -9.22 13.10
CA ASP A 431 8.66 -9.62 14.33
C ASP A 431 9.95 -8.83 14.59
N GLN A 432 10.20 -7.75 13.83
CA GLN A 432 11.42 -6.94 13.88
C GLN A 432 11.20 -5.65 14.68
N GLY A 433 12.26 -5.20 15.35
CA GLY A 433 12.31 -3.91 16.04
C GLY A 433 11.11 -3.65 16.96
N ARG A 434 10.54 -2.44 16.84
CA ARG A 434 9.38 -1.99 17.62
C ARG A 434 8.09 -2.73 17.27
N GLU A 435 7.95 -3.24 16.04
CA GLU A 435 6.74 -3.94 15.61
C GLU A 435 6.51 -5.24 16.36
N ARG A 436 7.58 -5.93 16.79
CA ARG A 436 7.46 -7.14 17.61
C ARG A 436 6.53 -6.93 18.81
N ALA A 437 6.70 -5.83 19.53
CA ALA A 437 5.89 -5.52 20.70
C ALA A 437 4.45 -5.08 20.33
N LEU A 438 4.28 -4.44 19.17
CA LEU A 438 2.96 -4.02 18.68
C LEU A 438 2.15 -5.20 18.12
N GLY A 439 2.82 -6.18 17.53
CA GLY A 439 2.21 -7.33 16.86
C GLY A 439 1.26 -8.12 17.75
N ASP A 440 1.61 -8.32 19.03
CA ASP A 440 0.76 -9.05 19.97
C ASP A 440 -0.55 -8.32 20.26
N GLU A 441 -0.48 -7.00 20.47
CA GLU A 441 -1.65 -6.20 20.79
C GLU A 441 -2.56 -6.00 19.57
N VAL A 442 -1.97 -5.76 18.38
CA VAL A 442 -2.73 -5.65 17.12
C VAL A 442 -3.47 -6.96 16.83
N ARG A 443 -2.81 -8.11 16.99
CA ARG A 443 -3.43 -9.42 16.81
C ARG A 443 -4.53 -9.67 17.82
N ARG A 444 -4.28 -9.43 19.12
CA ARG A 444 -5.27 -9.61 20.20
C ARG A 444 -6.53 -8.76 19.98
N ARG A 445 -6.38 -7.48 19.61
CA ARG A 445 -7.50 -6.58 19.31
C ARG A 445 -8.31 -7.06 18.11
N ARG A 446 -7.63 -7.53 17.06
CA ARG A 446 -8.28 -8.11 15.87
C ARG A 446 -9.07 -9.37 16.19
N GLU A 447 -8.51 -10.26 17.00
CA GLU A 447 -9.21 -11.48 17.48
C GLU A 447 -10.49 -11.13 18.24
N LEU A 448 -10.43 -10.11 19.12
CA LEU A 448 -11.60 -9.63 19.85
C LEU A 448 -12.63 -8.95 18.95
N GLN A 449 -12.21 -8.19 17.93
CA GLN A 449 -13.11 -7.62 16.92
C GLN A 449 -13.87 -8.71 16.16
N LEU A 450 -13.17 -9.74 15.70
CA LEU A 450 -13.79 -10.86 14.99
C LEU A 450 -14.75 -11.64 15.90
N ALA A 451 -14.37 -11.89 17.16
CA ALA A 451 -15.23 -12.55 18.12
C ALA A 451 -16.49 -11.75 18.46
N ALA A 452 -16.37 -10.43 18.63
CA ALA A 452 -17.52 -9.56 18.88
C ALA A 452 -18.50 -9.51 17.69
N VAL A 453 -18.00 -9.64 16.46
CA VAL A 453 -18.85 -9.71 15.25
C VAL A 453 -19.60 -11.05 15.18
N VAL A 454 -18.93 -12.17 15.46
CA VAL A 454 -19.57 -13.51 15.45
C VAL A 454 -20.60 -13.65 16.56
N ASP A 455 -20.29 -13.17 17.77
CA ASP A 455 -21.19 -13.24 18.92
C ASP A 455 -22.28 -12.14 18.89
N GLY A 456 -22.09 -11.10 18.08
CA GLY A 456 -22.97 -9.93 17.97
C GLY A 456 -24.11 -10.04 16.95
N ASP A 457 -24.27 -11.19 16.28
CA ASP A 457 -25.30 -11.41 15.25
C ASP A 457 -26.73 -11.55 15.81
N ASP A 458 -26.93 -11.34 17.12
CA ASP A 458 -28.27 -11.25 17.74
C ASP A 458 -29.05 -9.98 17.39
N GLY A 459 -28.58 -9.19 16.42
CA GLY A 459 -29.37 -8.15 15.80
C GLY A 459 -28.51 -6.96 15.44
N GLN A 460 -28.15 -6.87 14.16
CA GLN A 460 -27.80 -5.61 13.52
C GLN A 460 -28.72 -4.51 14.06
N ILE A 461 -28.15 -3.56 14.79
CA ILE A 461 -28.87 -2.40 15.36
C ILE A 461 -29.19 -1.46 14.18
N LEU A 462 -30.13 -1.89 13.35
CA LEU A 462 -30.75 -1.09 12.30
C LEU A 462 -31.99 -0.44 12.90
N THR A 463 -31.83 0.68 13.61
CA THR A 463 -32.97 1.59 13.83
C THR A 463 -32.52 3.05 13.70
N THR A 464 -33.04 3.71 12.66
CA THR A 464 -32.92 5.13 12.37
C THR A 464 -33.78 5.96 13.33
N SER A 465 -33.20 6.93 14.04
CA SER A 465 -33.83 8.17 14.57
C SER A 465 -32.85 8.98 15.45
N PRO A 466 -33.01 10.32 15.54
CA PRO A 466 -31.91 11.26 15.71
C PRO A 466 -31.34 11.40 17.13
N ASP A 467 -30.13 11.98 17.16
CA ASP A 467 -29.21 12.36 18.25
C ASP A 467 -29.78 12.37 19.68
N ASN A 468 -29.25 11.47 20.51
CA ASN A 468 -29.40 11.53 21.95
C ASN A 468 -28.11 11.05 22.62
N ASP A 469 -27.38 11.97 23.26
CA ASP A 469 -26.11 11.70 23.96
C ASP A 469 -26.21 10.54 24.99
N ALA A 470 -27.38 10.34 25.60
CA ALA A 470 -27.61 9.23 26.51
C ALA A 470 -27.66 7.87 25.80
N ARG A 471 -28.12 7.83 24.54
CA ARG A 471 -28.14 6.63 23.68
C ARG A 471 -26.73 6.24 23.25
N ASP A 472 -25.89 7.21 22.90
CA ASP A 472 -24.52 6.96 22.48
C ASP A 472 -23.66 6.47 23.65
N GLN A 473 -23.80 7.10 24.83
CA GLN A 473 -23.18 6.61 26.06
C GLN A 473 -23.65 5.19 26.46
N TRP A 474 -24.88 4.82 26.09
CA TRP A 474 -25.39 3.47 26.31
C TRP A 474 -24.79 2.46 25.31
N LEU A 475 -24.77 2.78 24.00
CA LEU A 475 -24.16 1.92 22.97
C LEU A 475 -22.67 1.65 23.29
N ILE A 476 -21.99 2.68 23.78
CA ILE A 476 -20.63 2.61 24.28
C ILE A 476 -20.51 1.65 25.47
N ARG A 477 -21.42 1.70 26.44
CA ARG A 477 -21.39 0.74 27.57
C ARG A 477 -21.66 -0.70 27.11
N ALA A 478 -22.69 -0.91 26.30
CA ALA A 478 -23.11 -2.25 25.87
C ALA A 478 -22.05 -2.99 25.02
N ALA A 479 -21.37 -2.30 24.10
CA ALA A 479 -20.30 -2.92 23.30
C ALA A 479 -19.00 -3.15 24.09
N GLY A 480 -18.73 -2.29 25.09
CA GLY A 480 -17.61 -2.44 26.01
C GLY A 480 -17.79 -3.62 26.96
N GLU A 481 -19.03 -3.84 27.42
CA GLU A 481 -19.40 -4.95 28.32
C GLU A 481 -19.17 -6.32 27.66
N VAL A 482 -19.60 -6.52 26.40
CA VAL A 482 -19.36 -7.79 25.67
C VAL A 482 -17.86 -8.03 25.47
N SER A 483 -17.11 -7.01 25.05
CA SER A 483 -15.66 -7.11 24.86
C SER A 483 -14.93 -7.45 26.17
N SER A 484 -15.34 -6.82 27.27
CA SER A 484 -14.79 -7.07 28.61
C SER A 484 -15.13 -8.47 29.13
N LEU A 485 -16.36 -8.94 28.90
CA LEU A 485 -16.80 -10.30 29.22
C LEU A 485 -15.92 -11.33 28.49
N LEU A 486 -15.77 -11.20 27.18
CA LEU A 486 -14.96 -12.13 26.36
C LEU A 486 -13.49 -12.14 26.80
N ALA A 487 -12.93 -10.97 27.10
CA ALA A 487 -11.57 -10.85 27.59
C ALA A 487 -11.38 -11.53 28.96
N ASP A 488 -12.30 -11.33 29.91
CA ASP A 488 -12.25 -11.95 31.24
C ASP A 488 -12.48 -13.46 31.18
N VAL A 489 -13.43 -13.94 30.36
CA VAL A 489 -13.64 -15.38 30.13
C VAL A 489 -12.37 -16.04 29.59
N ARG A 490 -11.75 -15.47 28.55
CA ARG A 490 -10.47 -15.97 28.03
C ARG A 490 -9.40 -15.94 29.12
N GLN A 491 -9.25 -14.82 29.84
CA GLN A 491 -8.24 -14.70 30.89
C GLN A 491 -8.41 -15.77 31.96
N ARG A 492 -9.63 -16.01 32.45
CA ARG A 492 -9.92 -17.01 33.49
C ARG A 492 -9.69 -18.44 33.02
N LEU A 493 -10.07 -18.78 31.79
CA LEU A 493 -9.82 -20.12 31.24
C LEU A 493 -8.33 -20.46 31.18
N PHE A 494 -7.48 -19.44 31.05
CA PHE A 494 -6.04 -19.58 30.94
C PHE A 494 -5.26 -19.16 32.21
N ALA A 495 -5.93 -18.56 33.20
CA ALA A 495 -5.35 -18.20 34.49
C ALA A 495 -5.04 -19.49 35.24
N ASP A 496 -3.79 -19.67 35.66
CA ASP A 496 -3.29 -20.86 36.36
C ASP A 496 -3.23 -22.17 35.55
N LEU A 497 -3.47 -22.10 34.25
CA LEU A 497 -3.19 -23.21 33.35
C LEU A 497 -1.70 -23.24 33.00
N ILE A 498 -0.95 -24.13 33.66
CA ILE A 498 0.46 -24.39 33.35
C ILE A 498 0.52 -25.31 32.12
N VAL A 499 0.97 -24.76 31.01
CA VAL A 499 1.06 -25.45 29.72
C VAL A 499 2.52 -25.52 29.29
N ALA A 500 3.02 -26.72 28.96
CA ALA A 500 4.33 -26.87 28.35
C ALA A 500 4.24 -26.63 26.84
N ARG A 501 5.31 -26.12 26.22
CA ARG A 501 5.31 -25.73 24.79
C ARG A 501 4.93 -26.86 23.81
N HIS A 502 5.16 -28.11 24.21
CA HIS A 502 4.88 -29.32 23.43
C HIS A 502 3.50 -29.94 23.70
N TYR A 503 2.68 -29.33 24.56
CA TYR A 503 1.35 -29.85 24.88
C TYR A 503 0.40 -29.73 23.69
N ARG A 504 -0.47 -30.71 23.54
CA ARG A 504 -1.56 -30.72 22.54
C ARG A 504 -2.82 -30.17 23.18
N ILE A 505 -3.41 -29.16 22.56
CA ILE A 505 -4.63 -28.52 23.07
C ILE A 505 -5.79 -28.78 22.12
N LEU A 506 -6.95 -29.16 22.67
CA LEU A 506 -8.22 -29.21 21.96
C LEU A 506 -9.09 -28.01 22.35
N ASP A 507 -9.49 -27.19 21.38
CA ASP A 507 -10.53 -26.16 21.49
C ASP A 507 -11.88 -26.75 21.03
N LEU A 508 -12.79 -26.94 21.98
CA LEU A 508 -14.06 -27.67 21.79
C LEU A 508 -15.06 -26.95 20.90
N ASP A 509 -15.04 -25.62 20.87
CA ASP A 509 -15.87 -24.82 19.96
C ASP A 509 -15.13 -23.55 19.54
N ALA A 510 -14.31 -23.71 18.50
CA ALA A 510 -13.38 -22.71 18.04
C ALA A 510 -14.03 -21.55 17.26
N GLY A 511 -15.37 -21.45 17.20
CA GLY A 511 -16.16 -20.57 16.32
C GLY A 511 -15.50 -19.24 15.92
N SER A 512 -15.23 -18.36 16.89
CA SER A 512 -14.56 -17.07 16.68
C SER A 512 -13.03 -17.08 16.77
N GLY A 513 -12.45 -18.21 17.14
CA GLY A 513 -11.03 -18.40 17.40
C GLY A 513 -10.52 -17.80 18.71
N LEU A 514 -11.41 -17.25 19.56
CA LEU A 514 -11.07 -16.56 20.81
C LEU A 514 -10.07 -17.33 21.69
N LEU A 515 -10.25 -18.64 21.80
CA LEU A 515 -9.40 -19.52 22.60
C LEU A 515 -8.26 -20.14 21.78
N THR A 516 -8.54 -20.58 20.54
CA THR A 516 -7.58 -21.14 19.59
C THR A 516 -6.30 -20.30 19.46
N TRP A 517 -6.41 -18.98 19.28
CA TRP A 517 -5.23 -18.14 19.05
C TRP A 517 -4.35 -17.97 20.30
N GLU A 518 -4.98 -17.91 21.48
CA GLU A 518 -4.25 -17.86 22.75
C GLU A 518 -3.59 -19.21 23.06
N ALA A 519 -4.25 -20.32 22.73
CA ALA A 519 -3.68 -21.66 22.85
C ALA A 519 -2.42 -21.81 21.98
N LEU A 520 -2.47 -21.44 20.70
CA LEU A 520 -1.32 -21.52 19.78
C LEU A 520 -0.10 -20.75 20.29
N ARG A 521 -0.31 -19.57 20.90
CA ARG A 521 0.78 -18.78 21.51
C ARG A 521 1.48 -19.51 22.66
N ARG A 522 0.77 -20.39 23.38
CA ARG A 522 1.30 -21.13 24.53
C ARG A 522 1.95 -22.46 24.14
N VAL A 523 1.52 -23.08 23.03
CA VAL A 523 2.00 -24.39 22.57
C VAL A 523 2.60 -24.40 21.16
N PRO A 524 3.67 -23.63 20.90
CA PRO A 524 4.25 -23.54 19.56
C PRO A 524 4.86 -24.86 19.04
N GLU A 525 5.02 -25.88 19.88
CA GLU A 525 5.60 -27.18 19.48
C GLU A 525 4.57 -28.32 19.48
N GLY A 526 3.49 -28.20 20.26
CA GLY A 526 2.52 -29.28 20.45
C GLY A 526 1.29 -29.22 19.53
N GLY A 527 0.89 -28.02 19.11
CA GLY A 527 -0.22 -27.81 18.19
C GLY A 527 -1.59 -27.70 18.88
N VAL A 528 -2.56 -27.16 18.13
CA VAL A 528 -3.93 -26.92 18.59
C VAL A 528 -4.92 -27.52 17.60
N TRP A 529 -5.89 -28.27 18.13
CA TRP A 529 -7.02 -28.80 17.37
C TRP A 529 -8.24 -27.95 17.66
N SER A 530 -8.77 -27.31 16.62
CA SER A 530 -9.86 -26.34 16.71
C SER A 530 -11.11 -26.92 16.09
N ARG A 531 -12.09 -27.29 16.92
CA ARG A 531 -13.35 -27.85 16.43
C ARG A 531 -14.35 -26.74 16.12
N CYS A 532 -14.78 -26.64 14.87
CA CYS A 532 -15.81 -25.70 14.43
C CYS A 532 -17.13 -26.42 14.22
N ARG A 533 -18.23 -25.80 14.71
CA ARG A 533 -19.59 -26.33 14.56
C ARG A 533 -20.06 -26.34 13.11
N ASP A 534 -19.75 -25.27 12.40
CA ASP A 534 -20.23 -24.98 11.07
C ASP A 534 -19.07 -24.71 10.10
N LYS A 535 -19.37 -24.84 8.82
CA LYS A 535 -18.41 -24.65 7.73
C LYS A 535 -17.88 -23.23 7.64
N THR A 536 -18.70 -22.23 7.96
CA THR A 536 -18.33 -20.82 7.86
C THR A 536 -17.20 -20.50 8.84
N SER A 537 -17.39 -20.89 10.11
CA SER A 537 -16.37 -20.76 11.16
C SER A 537 -15.10 -21.55 10.82
N ALA A 538 -15.24 -22.75 10.26
CA ALA A 538 -14.09 -23.57 9.85
C ALA A 538 -13.27 -22.92 8.73
N VAL A 539 -13.93 -22.35 7.71
CA VAL A 539 -13.26 -21.60 6.63
C VAL A 539 -12.56 -20.37 7.18
N ALA A 540 -13.22 -19.61 8.07
CA ALA A 540 -12.63 -18.41 8.67
C ALA A 540 -11.32 -18.71 9.41
N ILE A 541 -11.27 -19.76 10.25
CA ILE A 541 -10.03 -20.14 10.95
C ILE A 541 -8.96 -20.62 9.97
N ARG A 542 -9.32 -21.40 8.95
CA ARG A 542 -8.37 -21.88 7.93
C ARG A 542 -7.76 -20.72 7.15
N GLU A 543 -8.55 -19.75 6.71
CA GLU A 543 -8.06 -18.58 5.98
C GLU A 543 -7.17 -17.70 6.86
N MET A 544 -7.61 -17.41 8.09
CA MET A 544 -6.82 -16.60 9.03
C MET A 544 -5.49 -17.25 9.40
N SER A 545 -5.47 -18.58 9.58
CA SER A 545 -4.24 -19.31 9.88
C SER A 545 -3.33 -19.45 8.65
N ALA A 546 -3.90 -19.65 7.46
CA ALA A 546 -3.13 -19.75 6.22
C ALA A 546 -2.38 -18.47 5.86
N GLN A 547 -2.96 -17.32 6.18
CA GLN A 547 -2.34 -16.01 5.97
C GLN A 547 -1.18 -15.74 6.95
N ARG A 548 -1.28 -16.25 8.19
CA ARG A 548 -0.44 -15.79 9.32
C ARG A 548 0.61 -16.79 9.77
N LEU A 549 0.41 -18.08 9.49
CA LEU A 549 1.18 -19.17 10.07
C LEU A 549 1.75 -20.09 8.99
N SER A 550 2.97 -20.57 9.22
CA SER A 550 3.56 -21.63 8.42
C SER A 550 2.70 -22.89 8.51
N GLU A 551 2.77 -23.77 7.52
CA GLU A 551 1.91 -24.97 7.48
C GLU A 551 2.01 -25.82 8.76
N LEU A 552 3.18 -25.85 9.40
CA LEU A 552 3.43 -26.58 10.64
C LEU A 552 2.84 -25.91 11.89
N ASP A 553 2.66 -24.59 11.87
CA ASP A 553 2.20 -23.81 13.02
C ASP A 553 0.67 -23.60 13.01
N ARG A 554 -0.02 -24.02 11.94
CA ARG A 554 -1.47 -23.85 11.80
C ARG A 554 -2.24 -24.79 12.74
N PRO A 555 -3.38 -24.34 13.29
CA PRO A 555 -4.26 -25.23 14.04
C PRO A 555 -4.89 -26.27 13.10
N VAL A 556 -5.11 -27.47 13.61
CA VAL A 556 -5.87 -28.53 12.93
C VAL A 556 -7.35 -28.23 13.07
N VAL A 557 -8.01 -27.84 11.98
CA VAL A 557 -9.43 -27.47 11.99
C VAL A 557 -10.32 -28.69 11.77
N LEU A 558 -11.08 -29.08 12.79
CA LEU A 558 -12.06 -30.18 12.77
C LEU A 558 -13.46 -29.61 12.53
N GLU A 559 -14.16 -30.08 11.50
CA GLU A 559 -15.49 -29.56 11.11
C GLU A 559 -16.55 -30.65 11.34
N GLY A 560 -17.48 -30.41 12.26
CA GLY A 560 -18.56 -31.35 12.57
C GLY A 560 -18.96 -31.35 14.05
N PRO A 561 -20.04 -32.07 14.42
CA PRO A 561 -20.63 -32.03 15.77
C PRO A 561 -19.73 -32.67 16.83
N LEU A 562 -19.79 -32.17 18.08
CA LEU A 562 -18.89 -32.58 19.16
C LEU A 562 -19.01 -34.07 19.54
N PRO A 563 -20.21 -34.70 19.57
CA PRO A 563 -20.33 -36.15 19.77
C PRO A 563 -19.53 -37.00 18.77
N GLN A 564 -19.27 -36.49 17.56
CA GLN A 564 -18.53 -37.17 16.50
C GLN A 564 -17.03 -36.86 16.52
N LEU A 565 -16.49 -36.21 17.56
CA LEU A 565 -15.08 -35.82 17.64
C LEU A 565 -14.12 -37.00 17.35
N GLY A 566 -14.43 -38.21 17.86
CA GLY A 566 -13.64 -39.40 17.57
C GLY A 566 -13.66 -39.83 16.10
N ASP A 567 -14.79 -39.66 15.40
CA ASP A 567 -14.87 -39.89 13.94
C ASP A 567 -14.08 -38.82 13.17
N LEU A 568 -14.15 -37.56 13.60
CA LEU A 568 -13.41 -36.46 12.98
C LEU A 568 -11.89 -36.66 13.05
N LEU A 569 -11.39 -37.16 14.19
CA LEU A 569 -9.97 -37.53 14.34
C LEU A 569 -9.62 -38.76 13.48
N ARG A 570 -10.49 -39.76 13.44
CA ARG A 570 -10.32 -40.95 12.58
C ARG A 570 -10.22 -40.62 11.09
N LEU A 571 -11.05 -39.71 10.59
CA LEU A 571 -11.01 -39.24 9.20
C LEU A 571 -9.67 -38.59 8.82
N ARG A 572 -8.87 -38.20 9.81
CA ARG A 572 -7.54 -37.62 9.64
C ARG A 572 -6.40 -38.58 9.99
N GLU A 573 -6.70 -39.85 10.28
CA GLU A 573 -5.72 -40.84 10.76
C GLU A 573 -5.07 -40.42 12.11
N GLU A 574 -5.80 -39.65 12.92
CA GLU A 574 -5.34 -39.07 14.20
C GLU A 574 -6.08 -39.68 15.41
N GLU A 575 -6.57 -40.91 15.30
CA GLU A 575 -7.38 -41.59 16.33
C GLU A 575 -6.63 -41.87 17.65
N ASP A 576 -5.31 -41.98 17.56
CA ASP A 576 -4.42 -42.18 18.72
C ASP A 576 -3.96 -40.86 19.37
N VAL A 577 -4.34 -39.71 18.80
CA VAL A 577 -4.01 -38.42 19.41
C VAL A 577 -4.71 -38.30 20.77
N ARG A 578 -3.93 -37.88 21.77
CA ARG A 578 -4.42 -37.53 23.09
C ARG A 578 -4.04 -36.09 23.42
N PHE A 579 -4.94 -35.37 24.08
CA PHE A 579 -4.81 -33.96 24.41
C PHE A 579 -4.41 -33.79 25.87
N ASP A 580 -3.39 -32.96 26.12
CA ASP A 580 -2.92 -32.61 27.46
C ASP A 580 -3.82 -31.55 28.11
N VAL A 581 -4.46 -30.72 27.28
CA VAL A 581 -5.41 -29.70 27.70
C VAL A 581 -6.62 -29.70 26.77
N VAL A 582 -7.80 -29.63 27.36
CA VAL A 582 -9.04 -29.34 26.66
C VAL A 582 -9.59 -28.00 27.13
N ILE A 583 -9.87 -27.10 26.19
CA ILE A 583 -10.47 -25.80 26.45
C ILE A 583 -11.76 -25.63 25.67
N GLY A 584 -12.71 -24.82 26.16
CA GLY A 584 -13.93 -24.55 25.40
C GLY A 584 -14.77 -23.42 25.97
N ARG A 585 -15.56 -22.78 25.10
CA ARG A 585 -16.58 -21.82 25.49
C ARG A 585 -17.89 -22.13 24.78
N ASN A 586 -18.98 -22.24 25.52
CA ASN A 586 -20.33 -22.51 25.01
C ASN A 586 -20.42 -23.73 24.08
N ALA A 587 -19.54 -24.72 24.29
CA ALA A 587 -19.44 -25.92 23.48
C ALA A 587 -20.62 -26.88 23.71
N LEU A 588 -21.27 -26.81 24.88
CA LEU A 588 -22.37 -27.70 25.29
C LEU A 588 -23.74 -27.02 25.24
N THR A 589 -23.80 -25.70 25.13
CA THR A 589 -25.02 -24.90 25.29
C THR A 589 -26.16 -25.34 24.36
N ASP A 590 -25.88 -25.65 23.10
CA ASP A 590 -26.90 -26.04 22.09
C ASP A 590 -26.97 -27.56 21.81
N LEU A 591 -26.19 -28.37 22.53
CA LEU A 591 -26.13 -29.82 22.28
C LEU A 591 -27.22 -30.57 23.05
N HIS A 592 -28.00 -31.39 22.35
CA HIS A 592 -28.95 -32.33 22.96
C HIS A 592 -28.25 -33.55 23.60
N GLU A 593 -27.25 -34.12 22.93
CA GLU A 593 -26.55 -35.34 23.35
C GLU A 593 -25.29 -35.04 24.18
N ARG A 594 -25.44 -34.29 25.28
CA ARG A 594 -24.31 -33.83 26.11
C ARG A 594 -23.51 -34.97 26.70
N ASP A 595 -24.18 -35.98 27.26
CA ASP A 595 -23.54 -37.14 27.88
C ASP A 595 -22.65 -37.92 26.91
N SER A 596 -23.06 -37.98 25.64
CA SER A 596 -22.25 -38.58 24.58
C SER A 596 -21.05 -37.69 24.26
N ALA A 597 -21.29 -36.39 24.10
CA ALA A 597 -20.25 -35.41 23.78
C ALA A 597 -19.12 -35.37 24.82
N VAL A 598 -19.46 -35.23 26.11
CA VAL A 598 -18.44 -35.15 27.17
C VAL A 598 -17.65 -36.45 27.32
N ARG A 599 -18.29 -37.61 27.12
CA ARG A 599 -17.60 -38.91 27.13
C ARG A 599 -16.61 -39.04 25.99
N THR A 600 -17.00 -38.63 24.78
CA THR A 600 -16.08 -38.59 23.64
C THR A 600 -14.90 -37.65 23.92
N VAL A 601 -15.14 -36.49 24.55
CA VAL A 601 -14.05 -35.57 24.94
C VAL A 601 -13.08 -36.22 25.93
N VAL A 602 -13.57 -36.78 27.05
CA VAL A 602 -12.72 -37.44 28.06
C VAL A 602 -11.90 -38.58 27.44
N GLN A 603 -12.45 -39.36 26.51
CA GLN A 603 -11.72 -40.42 25.81
C GLN A 603 -10.53 -39.92 24.98
N THR A 604 -10.56 -38.67 24.53
CA THR A 604 -9.45 -38.04 23.80
C THR A 604 -8.42 -37.37 24.72
N MET A 605 -8.67 -37.31 26.02
CA MET A 605 -7.75 -36.68 26.98
C MET A 605 -6.62 -37.64 27.38
N ALA A 606 -5.40 -37.13 27.49
CA ALA A 606 -4.28 -37.89 28.06
C ALA A 606 -4.48 -38.12 29.58
N PRO A 607 -3.86 -39.14 30.19
CA PRO A 607 -3.81 -39.26 31.64
C PRO A 607 -3.17 -38.01 32.27
N GLY A 608 -3.83 -37.41 33.26
CA GLY A 608 -3.42 -36.16 33.91
C GLY A 608 -3.77 -34.88 33.13
N ALA A 609 -4.43 -35.00 31.97
CA ALA A 609 -4.85 -33.84 31.18
C ALA A 609 -5.86 -32.97 31.93
N ARG A 610 -5.87 -31.67 31.63
CA ARG A 610 -6.73 -30.67 32.30
C ARG A 610 -7.85 -30.18 31.38
N LEU A 611 -9.05 -30.05 31.95
CA LEU A 611 -10.19 -29.38 31.31
C LEU A 611 -10.33 -27.94 31.86
N ARG A 612 -10.59 -26.99 30.96
CA ARG A 612 -11.01 -25.62 31.28
C ARG A 612 -12.14 -25.20 30.34
N GLN A 613 -13.36 -25.06 30.86
CA GLN A 613 -14.52 -24.74 30.03
C GLN A 613 -15.35 -23.61 30.64
N ALA A 614 -15.91 -22.75 29.80
CA ALA A 614 -16.86 -21.71 30.20
C ALA A 614 -18.20 -21.93 29.49
N GLU A 615 -19.29 -22.06 30.23
CA GLU A 615 -20.64 -22.18 29.67
C GLU A 615 -21.54 -21.09 30.24
N THR A 616 -22.22 -20.33 29.38
CA THR A 616 -23.28 -19.42 29.80
C THR A 616 -24.44 -20.23 30.33
N VAL A 617 -24.88 -19.98 31.57
CA VAL A 617 -25.96 -20.70 32.25
C VAL A 617 -27.25 -19.88 32.19
N PRO A 618 -28.20 -20.18 31.27
CA PRO A 618 -29.37 -19.31 31.11
C PRO A 618 -30.28 -19.29 32.33
N HIS A 619 -30.37 -20.40 33.06
CA HIS A 619 -31.18 -20.50 34.29
C HIS A 619 -30.76 -19.50 35.38
N LEU A 620 -29.49 -19.11 35.40
CA LEU A 620 -28.92 -18.15 36.36
C LEU A 620 -28.69 -16.76 35.72
N SER A 621 -29.12 -16.58 34.47
CA SER A 621 -28.99 -15.33 33.72
C SER A 621 -30.30 -14.53 33.76
N GLN A 622 -30.35 -13.41 33.04
CA GLN A 622 -31.47 -12.49 33.07
C GLN A 622 -32.80 -13.14 32.65
N ARG A 623 -33.78 -13.11 33.55
CA ARG A 623 -35.19 -13.41 33.23
C ARG A 623 -35.86 -12.18 32.62
N LEU A 624 -36.75 -12.42 31.66
CA LEU A 624 -37.48 -11.37 30.95
C LEU A 624 -38.57 -10.75 31.81
N CYS A 625 -39.28 -11.52 32.64
CA CYS A 625 -40.29 -10.93 33.52
C CYS A 625 -39.68 -10.08 34.62
N ASP A 626 -38.44 -10.33 35.03
CA ASP A 626 -37.71 -9.48 36.00
C ASP A 626 -37.41 -8.07 35.46
N LEU A 627 -37.54 -7.87 34.15
CA LEU A 627 -37.32 -6.57 33.49
C LEU A 627 -38.52 -5.63 33.61
N VAL A 628 -39.70 -6.14 33.95
CA VAL A 628 -40.96 -5.38 34.01
C VAL A 628 -41.71 -5.62 35.31
N ASN A 629 -42.43 -4.62 35.80
CA ASN A 629 -43.31 -4.80 36.96
C ASN A 629 -44.68 -5.32 36.52
N LEU A 630 -44.87 -6.65 36.49
CA LEU A 630 -46.12 -7.29 36.06
C LEU A 630 -47.34 -6.93 36.92
N ASP A 631 -47.17 -6.38 38.13
CA ASP A 631 -48.29 -5.90 38.95
C ASP A 631 -49.05 -4.74 38.27
N LEU A 632 -48.42 -4.05 37.30
CA LEU A 632 -49.01 -2.98 36.52
C LEU A 632 -49.90 -3.46 35.37
N LEU A 633 -50.01 -4.78 35.14
CA LEU A 633 -50.84 -5.35 34.07
C LEU A 633 -52.36 -5.24 34.37
N ASP A 634 -52.76 -4.76 35.57
CA ASP A 634 -54.15 -4.65 36.07
C ASP A 634 -54.99 -5.95 35.91
N GLN A 635 -54.32 -7.10 35.75
CA GLN A 635 -54.89 -8.42 35.55
C GLN A 635 -54.02 -9.47 36.27
N PRO A 636 -54.23 -9.70 37.58
CA PRO A 636 -53.33 -10.53 38.39
C PRO A 636 -53.30 -12.00 37.95
N ASP A 637 -54.41 -12.54 37.43
CA ASP A 637 -54.45 -13.88 36.86
C ASP A 637 -53.56 -14.01 35.60
N LEU A 638 -53.61 -12.99 34.72
CA LEU A 638 -52.78 -12.96 33.52
C LEU A 638 -51.30 -12.82 33.85
N ALA A 639 -50.94 -11.97 34.82
CA ALA A 639 -49.57 -11.82 35.30
C ALA A 639 -49.00 -13.13 35.85
N GLN A 640 -49.78 -13.88 36.64
CA GLN A 640 -49.37 -15.20 37.13
C GLN A 640 -49.16 -16.22 36.00
N ARG A 641 -50.03 -16.22 34.98
CA ARG A 641 -49.85 -17.10 33.80
C ARG A 641 -48.63 -16.72 32.96
N VAL A 642 -48.26 -15.44 32.89
CA VAL A 642 -47.02 -14.98 32.24
C VAL A 642 -45.78 -15.49 32.99
N LEU A 643 -45.75 -15.35 34.32
CA LEU A 643 -44.67 -15.90 35.16
C LEU A 643 -44.56 -17.42 35.03
N GLN A 644 -45.70 -18.12 35.04
CA GLN A 644 -45.73 -19.56 34.85
C GLN A 644 -45.21 -19.97 33.46
N ALA A 645 -45.54 -19.20 32.42
CA ALA A 645 -45.04 -19.44 31.07
C ALA A 645 -43.53 -19.24 30.98
N GLU A 646 -42.97 -18.22 31.64
CA GLU A 646 -41.52 -18.04 31.72
C GLU A 646 -40.85 -19.18 32.49
N GLU A 647 -41.38 -19.59 33.63
CA GLU A 647 -40.83 -20.72 34.40
C GLU A 647 -40.87 -22.03 33.60
N SER A 648 -41.87 -22.19 32.72
CA SER A 648 -41.96 -23.34 31.82
C SER A 648 -40.82 -23.41 30.80
N ILE A 649 -40.13 -22.30 30.52
CA ILE A 649 -38.94 -22.27 29.66
C ILE A 649 -37.83 -23.07 30.34
N TYR A 650 -37.54 -22.72 31.58
CA TYR A 650 -36.40 -23.27 32.34
C TYR A 650 -36.64 -24.68 32.86
N SER A 651 -37.88 -25.18 32.77
CA SER A 651 -38.25 -26.56 33.07
C SER A 651 -38.54 -27.38 31.80
N ASP A 652 -38.35 -26.82 30.60
CA ASP A 652 -38.55 -27.52 29.33
C ASP A 652 -37.41 -28.52 29.07
N GLY A 653 -37.67 -29.80 29.39
CA GLY A 653 -36.75 -30.92 29.18
C GLY A 653 -36.25 -31.11 27.74
N ASP A 654 -36.97 -30.58 26.75
CA ASP A 654 -36.58 -30.70 25.34
C ASP A 654 -35.68 -29.54 24.90
N ASN A 655 -35.56 -28.46 25.67
CA ASN A 655 -34.76 -27.29 25.31
C ASN A 655 -33.31 -27.42 25.84
N PRO A 656 -32.33 -27.74 24.97
CA PRO A 656 -30.98 -27.98 25.43
C PRO A 656 -30.41 -26.74 26.13
N ARG A 657 -30.75 -25.51 25.72
CA ARG A 657 -30.14 -24.29 26.27
C ARG A 657 -30.37 -24.10 27.77
N VAL A 658 -31.47 -24.60 28.31
CA VAL A 658 -31.97 -24.23 29.64
C VAL A 658 -32.15 -25.42 30.60
N THR A 659 -31.89 -26.64 30.12
CA THR A 659 -32.12 -27.91 30.83
C THR A 659 -31.10 -28.26 31.92
N TRP A 660 -30.18 -27.37 32.21
CA TRP A 660 -29.01 -27.69 33.02
C TRP A 660 -28.59 -26.50 33.89
N THR A 661 -28.04 -26.85 35.04
CA THR A 661 -27.47 -25.94 36.03
C THR A 661 -25.95 -26.14 36.16
N ALA A 662 -25.30 -25.32 36.97
CA ALA A 662 -23.88 -25.50 37.28
C ALA A 662 -23.59 -26.84 37.97
N ASP A 663 -24.53 -27.36 38.77
CA ASP A 663 -24.38 -28.68 39.41
C ASP A 663 -24.60 -29.82 38.41
N ASP A 664 -25.50 -29.65 37.44
CA ASP A 664 -25.68 -30.63 36.36
C ASP A 664 -24.44 -30.70 35.46
N LEU A 665 -23.80 -29.55 35.18
CA LEU A 665 -22.51 -29.53 34.49
C LEU A 665 -21.41 -30.27 35.27
N ARG A 666 -21.36 -30.12 36.60
CA ARG A 666 -20.41 -30.85 37.44
C ARG A 666 -20.63 -32.36 37.29
N ARG A 667 -21.86 -32.82 37.52
CA ARG A 667 -22.21 -34.25 37.44
C ARG A 667 -21.97 -34.82 36.04
N LEU A 668 -22.30 -34.07 35.00
CA LEU A 668 -22.08 -34.46 33.61
C LEU A 668 -20.61 -34.82 33.34
N TRP A 669 -19.67 -34.01 33.84
CA TRP A 669 -18.24 -34.28 33.68
C TRP A 669 -17.72 -35.37 34.61
N GLU A 670 -18.21 -35.44 35.86
CA GLU A 670 -17.87 -36.52 36.80
C GLU A 670 -18.33 -37.90 36.27
N ASP A 671 -19.56 -37.99 35.78
CA ASP A 671 -20.14 -39.22 35.19
C ASP A 671 -19.44 -39.62 33.89
N ALA A 672 -18.83 -38.67 33.19
CA ALA A 672 -17.98 -38.93 32.02
C ALA A 672 -16.59 -39.45 32.39
N GLY A 673 -16.22 -39.47 33.68
CA GLY A 673 -14.96 -39.99 34.19
C GLY A 673 -13.91 -38.93 34.52
N LEU A 674 -14.28 -37.64 34.51
CA LEU A 674 -13.36 -36.56 34.91
C LEU A 674 -13.28 -36.48 36.44
N GLY A 675 -12.06 -36.39 36.98
CA GLY A 675 -11.81 -36.19 38.40
C GLY A 675 -11.62 -34.72 38.76
N GLU A 676 -11.70 -34.41 40.06
CA GLU A 676 -11.45 -33.06 40.60
C GLU A 676 -12.33 -31.97 39.93
N VAL A 677 -13.59 -32.29 39.61
CA VAL A 677 -14.47 -31.36 38.88
C VAL A 677 -14.96 -30.24 39.79
N GLU A 678 -14.45 -29.04 39.54
CA GLU A 678 -14.90 -27.81 40.19
C GLU A 678 -15.68 -26.96 39.20
N VAL A 679 -16.78 -26.37 39.67
CA VAL A 679 -17.61 -25.45 38.89
C VAL A 679 -17.82 -24.18 39.69
N ALA A 680 -17.35 -23.06 39.15
CA ALA A 680 -17.49 -21.72 39.73
C ALA A 680 -18.36 -20.86 38.82
N VAL A 681 -19.47 -20.32 39.35
CA VAL A 681 -20.36 -19.44 38.59
C VAL A 681 -19.98 -17.99 38.86
N HIS A 682 -19.87 -17.20 37.79
CA HIS A 682 -19.68 -15.76 37.88
C HIS A 682 -20.80 -15.02 37.13
N ALA A 683 -21.43 -14.09 37.81
CA ALA A 683 -22.47 -13.23 37.23
C ALA A 683 -21.83 -11.93 36.73
N TYR A 684 -22.01 -11.64 35.45
CA TYR A 684 -21.63 -10.39 34.82
C TYR A 684 -22.88 -9.52 34.71
N GLN A 685 -22.86 -8.38 35.39
CA GLN A 685 -23.94 -7.40 35.34
C GLN A 685 -23.54 -6.25 34.42
N GLY A 686 -24.45 -5.88 33.52
CA GLY A 686 -24.29 -4.80 32.57
C GLY A 686 -25.61 -4.10 32.32
N ARG A 687 -25.58 -2.89 31.74
CA ARG A 687 -26.81 -2.17 31.39
C ARG A 687 -27.12 -2.31 29.92
N ARG A 688 -28.29 -2.87 29.60
CA ARG A 688 -28.77 -3.05 28.22
C ARG A 688 -29.99 -2.18 27.94
N ARG A 689 -30.06 -1.60 26.76
CA ARG A 689 -31.23 -0.91 26.21
C ARG A 689 -31.85 -1.81 25.18
N LEU A 690 -33.15 -1.99 25.30
CA LEU A 690 -33.89 -2.90 24.45
C LEU A 690 -34.47 -2.14 23.25
N SER A 691 -34.29 -2.72 22.06
CA SER A 691 -34.76 -2.17 20.79
C SER A 691 -36.03 -2.90 20.36
N HIS A 692 -36.77 -2.32 19.42
CA HIS A 692 -37.89 -3.00 18.77
C HIS A 692 -37.49 -4.34 18.14
N ALA A 693 -36.25 -4.47 17.65
CA ALA A 693 -35.76 -5.73 17.07
C ALA A 693 -35.60 -6.82 18.16
N HIS A 694 -35.04 -6.47 19.33
CA HIS A 694 -34.90 -7.41 20.46
C HIS A 694 -36.26 -7.92 20.94
N LEU A 695 -37.22 -7.03 21.18
CA LEU A 695 -38.59 -7.43 21.56
C LEU A 695 -39.26 -8.20 20.42
N GLY A 696 -39.03 -7.78 19.18
CA GLY A 696 -39.49 -8.47 17.99
C GLY A 696 -39.06 -9.94 17.97
N GLN A 697 -37.80 -10.24 18.29
CA GLN A 697 -37.29 -11.61 18.40
C GLN A 697 -37.96 -12.40 19.53
N TRP A 698 -38.12 -11.80 20.72
CA TRP A 698 -38.80 -12.46 21.85
C TRP A 698 -40.24 -12.83 21.52
N PHE A 699 -40.92 -11.95 20.78
CA PHE A 699 -42.31 -12.11 20.38
C PHE A 699 -42.52 -12.63 18.94
N ASN A 700 -41.46 -13.11 18.26
CA ASN A 700 -41.57 -13.67 16.91
C ASN A 700 -42.05 -15.13 16.99
N PRO A 701 -43.22 -15.47 16.42
CA PRO A 701 -43.74 -16.83 16.47
C PRO A 701 -43.12 -17.80 15.43
N GLY A 702 -42.24 -17.33 14.53
CA GLY A 702 -41.72 -18.12 13.40
C GLY A 702 -40.21 -18.37 13.34
N GLY A 703 -39.40 -17.99 14.34
CA GLY A 703 -37.96 -18.31 14.42
C GLY A 703 -37.67 -19.74 14.89
N GLU A 704 -36.49 -20.29 14.59
CA GLU A 704 -36.14 -21.74 14.56
C GLU A 704 -37.00 -22.63 15.48
N MET A 705 -38.16 -22.99 14.92
CA MET A 705 -39.20 -23.93 15.31
C MET A 705 -39.49 -24.15 16.81
N HIS A 706 -40.13 -23.14 17.42
CA HIS A 706 -41.02 -23.20 18.61
C HIS A 706 -40.42 -23.06 20.02
N ARG A 707 -39.42 -22.18 20.22
CA ARG A 707 -38.84 -21.89 21.56
C ARG A 707 -38.56 -20.41 21.86
N THR A 708 -39.31 -19.48 21.25
CA THR A 708 -39.28 -18.05 21.62
C THR A 708 -40.13 -17.78 22.85
N PHE A 709 -39.93 -16.65 23.53
CA PHE A 709 -40.75 -16.26 24.69
C PHE A 709 -42.25 -16.29 24.36
N ALA A 710 -42.65 -15.77 23.18
CA ALA A 710 -44.03 -15.87 22.71
C ALA A 710 -44.52 -17.30 22.48
N SER A 711 -43.66 -18.24 22.09
CA SER A 711 -44.08 -19.63 21.89
C SER A 711 -44.45 -20.32 23.21
N TYR A 712 -43.74 -19.99 24.31
CA TYR A 712 -44.06 -20.47 25.65
C TYR A 712 -45.30 -19.76 26.20
N LEU A 713 -45.42 -18.45 26.00
CA LEU A 713 -46.62 -17.69 26.38
C LEU A 713 -47.89 -18.26 25.72
N ARG A 714 -47.84 -18.66 24.44
CA ARG A 714 -48.99 -19.26 23.75
C ARG A 714 -49.49 -20.59 24.35
N ARG A 715 -48.70 -21.26 25.19
CA ARG A 715 -49.14 -22.46 25.91
C ARG A 715 -50.13 -22.11 27.05
N TYR A 716 -50.12 -20.86 27.51
CA TYR A 716 -50.87 -20.38 28.68
C TYR A 716 -51.80 -19.18 28.38
N LEU A 717 -51.59 -18.49 27.25
CA LEU A 717 -52.31 -17.27 26.85
C LEU A 717 -52.99 -17.44 25.49
N ASP A 718 -54.17 -16.84 25.33
CA ASP A 718 -54.81 -16.70 24.02
C ASP A 718 -54.18 -15.60 23.16
N ALA A 719 -54.64 -15.44 21.91
CA ALA A 719 -54.07 -14.47 20.98
C ALA A 719 -54.29 -13.01 21.38
N ALA A 720 -55.39 -12.70 22.08
CA ALA A 720 -55.68 -11.34 22.56
C ALA A 720 -54.82 -11.03 23.80
N GLU A 721 -54.75 -11.96 24.73
CA GLU A 721 -53.91 -11.89 25.93
C GLU A 721 -52.41 -11.77 25.58
N LEU A 722 -51.92 -12.55 24.62
CA LEU A 722 -50.54 -12.45 24.13
C LEU A 722 -50.25 -11.06 23.54
N LYS A 723 -51.22 -10.47 22.83
CA LYS A 723 -51.09 -9.11 22.28
C LYS A 723 -51.03 -8.07 23.39
N THR A 724 -51.84 -8.23 24.45
CA THR A 724 -51.79 -7.39 25.64
C THR A 724 -50.43 -7.46 26.33
N VAL A 725 -49.90 -8.67 26.57
CA VAL A 725 -48.58 -8.86 27.20
C VAL A 725 -47.46 -8.29 26.33
N ARG A 726 -47.51 -8.53 25.02
CA ARG A 726 -46.54 -7.93 24.09
C ARG A 726 -46.57 -6.41 24.16
N HIS A 727 -47.76 -5.81 24.13
CA HIS A 727 -47.90 -4.35 24.20
C HIS A 727 -47.37 -3.81 25.54
N PHE A 728 -47.62 -4.51 26.63
CA PHE A 728 -47.10 -4.17 27.95
C PHE A 728 -45.57 -4.18 28.00
N PHE A 729 -44.93 -5.24 27.47
CA PHE A 729 -43.47 -5.30 27.37
C PHE A 729 -42.92 -4.20 26.45
N GLU A 730 -43.58 -3.95 25.32
CA GLU A 730 -43.23 -2.87 24.41
C GLU A 730 -43.28 -1.49 25.12
N GLU A 731 -44.36 -1.19 25.84
CA GLU A 731 -44.54 0.08 26.57
C GLU A 731 -43.48 0.29 27.66
N HIS A 732 -43.10 -0.77 28.38
CA HIS A 732 -42.22 -0.67 29.55
C HIS A 732 -40.73 -0.87 29.23
N LEU A 733 -40.38 -1.53 28.12
CA LEU A 733 -38.99 -1.89 27.80
C LEU A 733 -38.42 -1.20 26.58
N ILE A 734 -39.25 -0.75 25.63
CA ILE A 734 -38.73 -0.06 24.45
C ILE A 734 -38.04 1.21 24.92
N HIS A 735 -36.77 1.35 24.54
CA HIS A 735 -35.92 2.47 24.92
C HIS A 735 -35.54 2.56 26.41
N ALA A 736 -36.01 1.68 27.28
CA ALA A 736 -35.60 1.62 28.68
C ALA A 736 -34.18 1.04 28.84
N GLU A 737 -33.41 1.58 29.78
CA GLU A 737 -32.19 0.91 30.27
C GLU A 737 -32.59 -0.10 31.33
N VAL A 738 -32.21 -1.36 31.13
CA VAL A 738 -32.42 -2.44 32.08
C VAL A 738 -31.09 -3.01 32.54
N ASP A 739 -31.03 -3.42 33.81
CA ASP A 739 -29.92 -4.22 34.30
C ASP A 739 -30.05 -5.62 33.69
N TRP A 740 -28.95 -6.12 33.13
CA TRP A 740 -28.88 -7.40 32.45
C TRP A 740 -27.79 -8.25 33.09
N THR A 741 -28.15 -9.43 33.54
CA THR A 741 -27.22 -10.40 34.13
C THR A 741 -26.91 -11.55 33.16
N THR A 742 -25.63 -11.78 32.89
CA THR A 742 -25.15 -12.99 32.19
C THR A 742 -24.32 -13.81 33.15
N SER A 743 -24.75 -15.04 33.43
CA SER A 743 -24.03 -15.94 34.34
C SER A 743 -23.22 -16.96 33.55
N VAL A 744 -21.92 -17.06 33.83
CA VAL A 744 -21.00 -18.01 33.18
C VAL A 744 -20.48 -18.99 34.24
N ALA A 745 -20.64 -20.28 33.99
CA ALA A 745 -20.05 -21.36 34.77
C ALA A 745 -18.68 -21.72 34.21
N PHE A 746 -17.64 -21.58 35.03
CA PHE A 746 -16.29 -22.02 34.74
C PHE A 746 -16.09 -23.41 35.33
N VAL A 747 -15.86 -24.39 34.46
CA VAL A 747 -15.60 -25.78 34.81
C VAL A 747 -14.11 -26.06 34.71
N SER A 748 -13.55 -26.67 35.75
CA SER A 748 -12.20 -27.19 35.78
C SER A 748 -12.21 -28.65 36.25
N GLY A 749 -11.39 -29.49 35.63
CA GLY A 749 -11.21 -30.87 36.09
C GLY A 749 -9.95 -31.50 35.50
N ALA A 750 -9.69 -32.74 35.88
CA ALA A 750 -8.51 -33.49 35.48
C ALA A 750 -8.87 -34.92 35.08
N ASN A 751 -8.25 -35.45 34.03
CA ASN A 751 -8.41 -36.85 33.68
C ASN A 751 -7.53 -37.71 34.60
N PRO A 752 -8.10 -38.58 35.47
CA PRO A 752 -7.30 -39.40 36.38
C PRO A 752 -6.50 -40.51 35.70
N GLY A 753 -6.86 -40.89 34.46
CA GLY A 753 -6.17 -41.92 33.68
C GLY A 753 -7.09 -43.03 33.20
#